data_AF-A0A954YE23-F1
#
_entry.id   AF-A0A954YE23-F1
#
_cell.length_a   1.000
_cell.length_b   1.000
_cell.length_c   1.000
_cell.angle_alpha   90.00
_cell.angle_beta   90.00
_cell.angle_gamma   90.00
#
_symmetry.space_group_name_H-M   'P 1'
#
loop_
_entity.id
_entity.type
_entity.pdbx_description
1 polymer ?
#
loop_
_entity_poly.entity_id
_entity_poly.type
_entity_poly.pdbx_seq_one_letter_code
_entity_poly.pdbx_strand_id
1 'polypeptide(L)'
;MTTSRPLLTLLLVATIAGHARAERPLREARSENEVYRLRITPGHGEGRPARAALVVDSSRARSDGDTEGRSHGEVWEAALVSDVAPACAFITNDGKRVITFDEFRVGGAKHAIVVYDESGAALKEHALDHVLGAEDWSHVRRDRRAIRWLDDARLRFSADDARFEVRTAWGRRVDIDMRTGELLNPPAEGGAPPEFADLLIADENAAEADTDPNAINATPEDLDKLLRLAAELFEGAADLNAPADPNVLDEMVATLEGERLDTSAAEGAGAAMVDEFDGNAVKPVVWEMAPVEETREIVVPQPSAAEPVDYIAWVNSTLLPSDPEALELYDSAVAQTEQNKWTGDDELFDAAMAGDLAAVNSPEIQAWLAANSRALADFRAASHMNMQGRPLTPSEDGMMISVLLPNLAPLRTLAKMSAIEARSLQAAGQPQEAVNVLMDTVVAGAHTGKGPTLIESLVGVAMQALATDHMLDTFERDNGSIDYETVVQEWDARANERMAPISRTMQFERASSLDITQRVFEHIPETGQDALRMDRLSMVMSLTGESSTVSNLLFALNMNRLGVQGNADQLNSVYDDMSAAMTTPFPEARESLGAVEARLESQEFSGSMARLLVPSLARAYYHTSLGEARLAGTRTVAGILAYRQRNGALPDSLDQLGTNAVIDPFSGAPLVYERVGNDFRLYSVGGDGVDDGGVELDRSVDKGDLVYWPRPAKR
;
A
#
# COMPACT_ATOMS: atom_id res chain seq x y z
N MET A 1 19.57 30.28 3.59
CA MET A 1 19.12 31.46 2.82
C MET A 1 19.61 31.30 1.39
N THR A 2 18.71 31.44 0.40
CA THR A 2 18.89 31.36 -1.08
C THR A 2 18.93 29.98 -1.81
N THR A 3 18.34 28.91 -1.29
CA THR A 3 18.35 27.58 -1.97
C THR A 3 17.05 27.13 -2.66
N SER A 4 15.89 27.75 -2.41
CA SER A 4 14.59 27.22 -2.90
C SER A 4 14.36 27.37 -4.41
N ARG A 5 14.77 28.50 -5.01
CA ARG A 5 14.61 28.78 -6.45
C ARG A 5 15.55 27.97 -7.36
N PRO A 6 16.87 27.86 -7.11
CA PRO A 6 17.73 27.04 -7.95
C PRO A 6 17.36 25.55 -7.86
N LEU A 7 16.76 25.09 -6.75
CA LEU A 7 16.26 23.71 -6.63
C LEU A 7 14.99 23.46 -7.44
N LEU A 8 14.04 24.41 -7.51
CA LEU A 8 12.87 24.27 -8.38
C LEU A 8 13.28 24.27 -9.86
N THR A 9 14.27 25.09 -10.23
CA THR A 9 14.93 25.02 -11.54
C THR A 9 15.66 23.69 -11.73
N LEU A 10 16.33 23.17 -10.71
CA LEU A 10 16.98 21.85 -10.78
C LEU A 10 15.95 20.73 -10.88
N LEU A 11 14.79 20.85 -10.23
CA LEU A 11 13.69 19.90 -10.29
C LEU A 11 13.02 19.97 -11.65
N LEU A 12 12.78 21.16 -12.20
CA LEU A 12 12.25 21.36 -13.55
C LEU A 12 13.24 20.83 -14.60
N VAL A 13 14.53 21.16 -14.49
CA VAL A 13 15.61 20.63 -15.34
C VAL A 13 15.80 19.12 -15.14
N ALA A 14 15.61 18.58 -13.94
CA ALA A 14 15.62 17.14 -13.65
C ALA A 14 14.31 16.45 -14.08
N THR A 15 13.19 17.17 -14.19
CA THR A 15 11.93 16.68 -14.76
C THR A 15 12.03 16.67 -16.27
N ILE A 16 12.71 17.65 -16.87
CA ILE A 16 13.03 17.73 -18.31
C ILE A 16 14.10 16.69 -18.68
N ALA A 17 15.17 16.57 -17.90
CA ALA A 17 16.20 15.55 -18.06
C ALA A 17 15.69 14.15 -17.67
N GLY A 18 14.76 14.08 -16.73
CA GLY A 18 14.05 12.89 -16.28
C GLY A 18 12.94 12.49 -17.25
N HIS A 19 12.32 13.39 -18.00
CA HIS A 19 11.42 13.08 -19.13
C HIS A 19 12.20 12.65 -20.37
N ALA A 20 13.40 13.18 -20.56
CA ALA A 20 14.35 12.64 -21.52
C ALA A 20 14.87 11.24 -21.12
N ARG A 21 14.61 10.77 -19.89
CA ARG A 21 15.12 9.51 -19.33
C ARG A 21 14.09 8.66 -18.56
N ALA A 22 12.80 9.00 -18.64
CA ALA A 22 11.72 8.23 -18.03
C ALA A 22 11.47 7.05 -18.96
N GLU A 23 12.00 5.91 -18.57
CA GLU A 23 11.94 4.68 -19.35
C GLU A 23 10.50 4.21 -19.50
N ARG A 24 9.89 4.63 -20.60
CA ARG A 24 8.72 3.96 -21.13
C ARG A 24 9.17 2.56 -21.54
N PRO A 25 8.41 1.50 -21.18
CA PRO A 25 8.68 0.16 -21.69
C PRO A 25 8.74 0.24 -23.21
N LEU A 26 9.80 -0.29 -23.84
CA LEU A 26 9.94 -0.25 -25.29
C LEU A 26 8.67 -0.83 -25.92
N ARG A 27 7.93 -0.02 -26.68
CA ARG A 27 6.70 -0.44 -27.36
C ARG A 27 6.91 -0.70 -28.84
N GLU A 28 7.93 -0.08 -29.43
CA GLU A 28 8.22 -0.21 -30.86
C GLU A 28 9.73 -0.07 -31.12
N ALA A 29 10.26 -0.88 -32.03
CA ALA A 29 11.59 -0.73 -32.62
C ALA A 29 11.52 -0.89 -34.15
N ARG A 30 12.44 -0.29 -34.90
CA ARG A 30 12.47 -0.37 -36.38
C ARG A 30 13.84 -0.79 -36.89
N SER A 31 13.86 -1.49 -38.02
CA SER A 31 15.11 -1.76 -38.75
C SER A 31 15.67 -0.47 -39.35
N GLU A 32 16.97 -0.42 -39.63
CA GLU A 32 17.64 0.77 -40.16
C GLU A 32 17.08 1.20 -41.53
N ASN A 33 16.68 0.24 -42.37
CA ASN A 33 16.00 0.49 -43.63
C ASN A 33 14.50 0.85 -43.48
N GLU A 34 13.97 0.90 -42.25
CA GLU A 34 12.57 1.17 -41.89
C GLU A 34 11.53 0.22 -42.51
N VAL A 35 11.96 -0.94 -43.05
CA VAL A 35 11.07 -1.93 -43.67
C VAL A 35 10.36 -2.79 -42.61
N TYR A 36 11.04 -3.08 -41.51
CA TYR A 36 10.55 -3.93 -40.44
C TYR A 36 10.34 -3.14 -39.16
N ARG A 37 9.28 -3.50 -38.44
CA ARG A 37 8.88 -2.87 -37.19
C ARG A 37 8.54 -3.96 -36.19
N LEU A 38 9.20 -3.93 -35.04
CA LEU A 38 8.89 -4.79 -33.90
C LEU A 38 7.93 -4.02 -32.98
N ARG A 39 6.75 -4.55 -32.72
CA ARG A 39 5.79 -4.04 -31.73
C ARG A 39 5.89 -4.89 -30.48
N ILE A 40 5.94 -4.26 -29.31
CA ILE A 40 6.11 -4.96 -28.04
C ILE A 40 4.95 -4.61 -27.10
N THR A 41 4.30 -5.66 -26.61
CA THR A 41 3.30 -5.60 -25.55
C THR A 41 3.98 -6.10 -24.27
N PRO A 42 4.25 -5.25 -23.27
CA PRO A 42 4.85 -5.68 -22.00
C PRO A 42 3.98 -6.72 -21.30
N GLY A 43 4.62 -7.57 -20.50
CA GLY A 43 3.92 -8.44 -19.57
C GLY A 43 3.14 -7.64 -18.54
N HIS A 44 1.98 -8.13 -18.16
CA HIS A 44 1.25 -7.68 -16.98
C HIS A 44 1.70 -8.56 -15.81
N GLY A 45 1.92 -7.98 -14.62
CA GLY A 45 2.64 -8.55 -13.47
C GLY A 45 2.11 -9.82 -12.81
N GLU A 46 1.43 -10.71 -13.54
CA GLU A 46 0.90 -12.02 -13.13
C GLU A 46 1.68 -13.19 -13.78
N GLY A 47 2.99 -13.05 -13.99
CA GLY A 47 3.81 -14.11 -14.64
C GLY A 47 3.52 -14.34 -16.14
N ARG A 48 3.01 -13.31 -16.84
CA ARG A 48 2.84 -13.35 -18.31
C ARG A 48 4.03 -12.68 -18.99
N PRO A 49 4.79 -13.37 -19.86
CA PRO A 49 5.94 -12.78 -20.53
C PRO A 49 5.52 -11.65 -21.47
N ALA A 50 6.43 -10.69 -21.71
CA ALA A 50 6.23 -9.69 -22.74
C ALA A 50 6.04 -10.38 -24.10
N ARG A 51 5.22 -9.81 -24.99
CA ARG A 51 4.99 -10.34 -26.33
C ARG A 51 5.52 -9.37 -27.37
N ALA A 52 6.11 -9.88 -28.43
CA ALA A 52 6.53 -9.08 -29.56
C ALA A 52 5.93 -9.60 -30.87
N ALA A 53 5.56 -8.66 -31.74
CA ALA A 53 5.12 -8.92 -33.10
C ALA A 53 6.04 -8.17 -34.07
N LEU A 54 6.77 -8.91 -34.90
CA LEU A 54 7.54 -8.33 -35.99
C LEU A 54 6.63 -8.18 -37.21
N VAL A 55 6.52 -6.96 -37.74
CA VAL A 55 5.66 -6.63 -38.86
C VAL A 55 6.43 -5.94 -40.00
N VAL A 56 6.00 -6.18 -41.24
CA VAL A 56 6.47 -5.46 -42.42
C VAL A 56 5.67 -4.16 -42.56
N ASP A 57 6.35 -3.01 -42.61
CA ASP A 57 5.69 -1.71 -42.74
C ASP A 57 5.21 -1.49 -44.19
N SER A 58 3.92 -1.75 -44.40
CA SER A 58 3.27 -1.72 -45.71
C SER A 58 3.12 -0.32 -46.32
N SER A 59 3.49 0.75 -45.60
CA SER A 59 3.51 2.12 -46.14
C SER A 59 4.64 2.35 -47.16
N ARG A 60 5.66 1.48 -47.22
CA ARG A 60 6.78 1.55 -48.19
C ARG A 60 7.07 0.26 -48.97
N ALA A 61 6.42 -0.86 -48.67
CA ALA A 61 6.58 -2.12 -49.42
C ALA A 61 5.96 -2.13 -50.85
N ARG A 62 5.62 -0.95 -51.41
CA ARG A 62 5.16 -0.82 -52.80
C ARG A 62 6.35 -0.66 -53.76
N SER A 63 7.06 -1.76 -53.98
CA SER A 63 7.72 -2.04 -55.26
C SER A 63 8.01 -3.53 -55.36
N ASP A 64 6.98 -4.34 -55.56
CA ASP A 64 6.91 -5.26 -56.68
C ASP A 64 5.66 -6.12 -56.54
N GLY A 65 4.91 -6.19 -57.64
CA GLY A 65 3.56 -6.74 -57.65
C GLY A 65 3.55 -8.25 -57.51
N ASP A 66 2.76 -8.74 -56.56
CA ASP A 66 1.98 -9.95 -56.80
C ASP A 66 0.69 -9.94 -55.98
N THR A 67 -0.42 -10.26 -56.64
CA THR A 67 -1.77 -10.28 -56.10
C THR A 67 -2.11 -11.70 -55.65
N GLU A 68 -2.18 -11.97 -54.34
CA GLU A 68 -3.03 -13.02 -53.76
C GLU A 68 -3.08 -12.96 -52.21
N GLY A 69 -4.16 -12.39 -51.67
CA GLY A 69 -4.97 -13.01 -50.61
C GLY A 69 -4.37 -13.54 -49.30
N ARG A 70 -3.23 -13.04 -48.79
CA ARG A 70 -2.82 -13.23 -47.39
C ARG A 70 -2.74 -11.89 -46.67
N SER A 71 -3.23 -11.82 -45.45
CA SER A 71 -3.15 -10.64 -44.57
C SER A 71 -1.72 -10.13 -44.48
N HIS A 72 -1.39 -9.12 -45.29
CA HIS A 72 -0.07 -8.52 -45.33
C HIS A 72 0.19 -7.78 -44.01
N GLY A 73 1.21 -8.20 -43.28
CA GLY A 73 1.73 -7.38 -42.19
C GLY A 73 2.62 -8.11 -41.22
N GLU A 74 2.35 -9.36 -40.87
CA GLU A 74 3.00 -10.01 -39.72
C GLU A 74 4.06 -11.03 -40.15
N VAL A 75 5.31 -10.82 -39.74
CA VAL A 75 6.44 -11.74 -39.93
C VAL A 75 6.37 -12.85 -38.89
N TRP A 76 6.23 -12.49 -37.61
CA TRP A 76 5.98 -13.42 -36.50
C TRP A 76 5.41 -12.69 -35.29
N GLU A 77 4.75 -13.44 -34.40
CA GLU A 77 4.36 -13.01 -33.06
C GLU A 77 4.79 -14.09 -32.05
N ALA A 78 5.50 -13.70 -30.98
CA ALA A 78 6.01 -14.61 -29.97
C ALA A 78 6.06 -13.97 -28.58
N ALA A 79 6.04 -14.80 -27.55
CA ALA A 79 6.44 -14.39 -26.21
C ALA A 79 7.97 -14.17 -26.20
N LEU A 80 8.41 -13.05 -25.64
CA LEU A 80 9.79 -12.77 -25.33
C LEU A 80 10.21 -13.59 -24.10
N VAL A 81 11.51 -13.84 -24.00
CA VAL A 81 12.09 -14.52 -22.82
C VAL A 81 12.03 -13.61 -21.59
N SER A 82 12.13 -12.29 -21.78
CA SER A 82 11.96 -11.32 -20.69
C SER A 82 10.50 -11.12 -20.32
N ASP A 83 10.19 -11.12 -19.02
CA ASP A 83 8.84 -10.83 -18.50
C ASP A 83 8.44 -9.36 -18.66
N VAL A 84 9.43 -8.47 -18.65
CA VAL A 84 9.28 -7.03 -18.87
C VAL A 84 9.72 -6.70 -20.29
N ALA A 85 9.16 -5.64 -20.88
CA ALA A 85 9.65 -5.18 -22.19
C ALA A 85 11.13 -4.75 -22.09
N PRO A 86 11.97 -5.14 -23.08
CA PRO A 86 13.40 -4.87 -23.03
C PRO A 86 13.69 -3.36 -23.06
N ALA A 87 14.85 -2.97 -22.54
CA ALA A 87 15.31 -1.58 -22.57
C ALA A 87 15.54 -1.07 -24.00
N CYS A 88 16.10 -1.91 -24.89
CA CYS A 88 16.17 -1.63 -26.32
C CYS A 88 16.12 -2.90 -27.18
N ALA A 89 15.77 -2.74 -28.46
CA ALA A 89 15.71 -3.83 -29.43
C ALA A 89 16.14 -3.35 -30.82
N PHE A 90 16.73 -4.23 -31.62
CA PHE A 90 17.22 -3.96 -32.97
C PHE A 90 16.86 -5.10 -33.92
N ILE A 91 16.67 -4.76 -35.20
CA ILE A 91 16.17 -5.66 -36.25
C ILE A 91 17.13 -5.61 -37.44
N THR A 92 17.54 -6.76 -37.96
CA THR A 92 18.35 -6.80 -39.20
C THR A 92 17.56 -6.26 -40.38
N ASN A 93 18.24 -5.69 -41.37
CA ASN A 93 17.58 -5.09 -42.53
C ASN A 93 16.83 -6.11 -43.40
N ASP A 94 17.15 -7.40 -43.29
CA ASP A 94 16.42 -8.50 -43.92
C ASP A 94 15.26 -9.04 -43.08
N GLY A 95 15.07 -8.55 -41.85
CA GLY A 95 13.99 -8.93 -40.93
C GLY A 95 14.13 -10.33 -40.32
N LYS A 96 15.25 -11.03 -40.52
CA LYS A 96 15.43 -12.42 -40.07
C LYS A 96 15.91 -12.58 -38.65
N ARG A 97 16.35 -11.49 -38.01
CA ARG A 97 16.88 -11.51 -36.65
C ARG A 97 16.42 -10.28 -35.88
N VAL A 98 16.13 -10.51 -34.61
CA VAL A 98 15.88 -9.47 -33.62
C VAL A 98 16.82 -9.70 -32.45
N ILE A 99 17.45 -8.64 -31.95
CA ILE A 99 18.25 -8.68 -30.73
C ILE A 99 17.64 -7.71 -29.72
N THR A 100 17.47 -8.15 -28.48
CA THR A 100 16.96 -7.35 -27.37
C THR A 100 17.98 -7.24 -26.26
N PHE A 101 17.95 -6.11 -25.56
CA PHE A 101 18.78 -5.84 -24.41
C PHE A 101 17.91 -5.46 -23.22
N ASP A 102 18.17 -6.07 -22.07
CA ASP A 102 17.40 -5.88 -20.85
C ASP A 102 18.28 -5.32 -19.73
N GLU A 103 17.72 -4.40 -18.95
CA GLU A 103 18.33 -3.82 -17.75
C GLU A 103 17.38 -3.90 -16.54
N PHE A 104 16.17 -4.45 -16.68
CA PHE A 104 15.14 -4.38 -15.64
C PHE A 104 15.17 -5.59 -14.70
N ARG A 105 15.22 -5.33 -13.38
CA ARG A 105 15.12 -6.33 -12.30
C ARG A 105 16.01 -7.58 -12.54
N VAL A 106 15.51 -8.77 -12.19
CA VAL A 106 16.18 -10.07 -12.37
C VAL A 106 16.36 -10.41 -13.86
N GLY A 107 15.42 -9.97 -14.71
CA GLY A 107 15.49 -10.15 -16.18
C GLY A 107 16.73 -9.49 -16.81
N GLY A 108 17.11 -8.29 -16.36
CA GLY A 108 18.31 -7.58 -16.80
C GLY A 108 19.63 -8.26 -16.42
N ALA A 109 19.63 -9.17 -15.44
CA ALA A 109 20.79 -10.00 -15.10
C ALA A 109 20.80 -11.32 -15.90
N LYS A 110 19.66 -12.00 -15.97
CA LYS A 110 19.53 -13.36 -16.51
C LYS A 110 19.39 -13.39 -18.04
N HIS A 111 18.70 -12.39 -18.61
CA HIS A 111 18.37 -12.26 -20.03
C HIS A 111 18.89 -10.93 -20.60
N ALA A 112 20.10 -10.52 -20.18
CA ALA A 112 20.70 -9.24 -20.52
C ALA A 112 20.81 -9.00 -22.04
N ILE A 113 21.06 -10.06 -22.82
CA ILE A 113 21.02 -10.05 -24.28
C ILE A 113 20.29 -11.31 -24.78
N VAL A 114 19.29 -11.13 -25.64
CA VAL A 114 18.59 -12.25 -26.30
C VAL A 114 18.55 -12.03 -27.81
N VAL A 115 18.91 -13.04 -28.58
CA VAL A 115 18.82 -13.05 -30.06
C VAL A 115 17.68 -13.98 -30.47
N TYR A 116 16.76 -13.49 -31.27
CA TYR A 116 15.61 -14.22 -31.81
C TYR A 116 15.78 -14.50 -33.30
N ASP A 117 15.27 -15.64 -33.74
CA ASP A 117 15.27 -16.05 -35.14
C ASP A 117 14.08 -15.52 -35.95
N GLU A 118 13.95 -15.97 -37.20
CA GLU A 118 12.91 -15.53 -38.14
C GLU A 118 11.49 -16.00 -37.75
N SER A 119 11.37 -16.91 -36.77
CA SER A 119 10.10 -17.37 -36.20
C SER A 119 9.76 -16.70 -34.87
N GLY A 120 10.64 -15.84 -34.35
CA GLY A 120 10.49 -15.25 -33.02
C GLY A 120 10.95 -16.18 -31.87
N ALA A 121 11.57 -17.32 -32.17
CA ALA A 121 12.13 -18.19 -31.15
C ALA A 121 13.51 -17.69 -30.69
N ALA A 122 13.80 -17.79 -29.39
CA ALA A 122 15.10 -17.43 -28.84
C ALA A 122 16.19 -18.38 -29.36
N LEU A 123 17.12 -17.83 -30.14
CA LEU A 123 18.27 -18.54 -30.69
C LEU A 123 19.38 -18.67 -29.65
N LYS A 124 19.62 -17.61 -28.87
CA LYS A 124 20.62 -17.57 -27.80
C LYS A 124 20.29 -16.49 -26.78
N GLU A 125 20.54 -16.81 -25.53
CA GLU A 125 20.42 -15.90 -24.38
C GLU A 125 21.78 -15.77 -23.69
N HIS A 126 22.13 -14.57 -23.27
CA HIS A 126 23.33 -14.30 -22.48
C HIS A 126 22.95 -13.57 -21.19
N ALA A 127 23.28 -14.21 -20.08
CA ALA A 127 23.29 -13.57 -18.77
C ALA A 127 24.45 -12.57 -18.69
N LEU A 128 24.27 -11.55 -17.85
CA LEU A 128 25.18 -10.41 -17.78
C LEU A 128 26.61 -10.82 -17.36
N ASP A 129 26.76 -11.87 -16.55
CA ASP A 129 28.04 -12.43 -16.11
C ASP A 129 28.79 -13.25 -17.17
N HIS A 130 28.13 -13.59 -18.28
CA HIS A 130 28.75 -14.13 -19.48
C HIS A 130 29.11 -13.04 -20.51
N VAL A 131 28.54 -11.83 -20.36
CA VAL A 131 28.81 -10.66 -21.22
C VAL A 131 29.97 -9.83 -20.67
N LEU A 132 30.00 -9.63 -19.36
CA LEU A 132 30.93 -8.77 -18.64
C LEU A 132 32.04 -9.57 -17.94
N GLY A 133 33.27 -9.05 -17.99
CA GLY A 133 34.41 -9.58 -17.23
C GLY A 133 34.47 -9.01 -15.81
N ALA A 134 35.33 -9.60 -14.97
CA ALA A 134 35.50 -9.19 -13.56
C ALA A 134 35.79 -7.68 -13.39
N GLU A 135 36.54 -7.09 -14.32
CA GLU A 135 36.90 -5.68 -14.34
C GLU A 135 35.73 -4.73 -14.68
N ASP A 136 34.73 -5.22 -15.41
CA ASP A 136 33.60 -4.43 -15.91
C ASP A 136 32.58 -4.12 -14.79
N TRP A 137 32.46 -5.00 -13.79
CA TRP A 137 31.46 -4.92 -12.73
C TRP A 137 31.55 -3.65 -11.87
N SER A 138 32.73 -3.04 -11.77
CA SER A 138 32.89 -1.76 -11.06
C SER A 138 32.16 -0.58 -11.72
N HIS A 139 31.73 -0.74 -12.96
CA HIS A 139 30.96 0.25 -13.72
C HIS A 139 29.45 -0.03 -13.74
N VAL A 140 29.02 -1.21 -13.27
CA VAL A 140 27.61 -1.61 -13.24
C VAL A 140 26.94 -1.01 -12.01
N ARG A 141 25.77 -0.38 -12.19
CA ARG A 141 24.99 0.21 -11.08
C ARG A 141 23.73 -0.58 -10.81
N ARG A 142 23.39 -0.78 -9.54
CA ARG A 142 22.18 -1.48 -9.10
C ARG A 142 21.25 -0.51 -8.39
N ASP A 143 20.03 -0.39 -8.90
CA ASP A 143 18.93 0.36 -8.28
C ASP A 143 17.79 -0.61 -7.92
N ARG A 144 16.75 -0.15 -7.20
CA ARG A 144 15.61 -1.00 -6.80
C ARG A 144 14.88 -1.67 -7.99
N ARG A 145 15.00 -1.15 -9.21
CA ARG A 145 14.23 -1.59 -10.39
C ARG A 145 15.08 -2.00 -11.61
N ALA A 146 16.40 -1.78 -11.59
CA ALA A 146 17.26 -1.99 -12.76
C ALA A 146 18.73 -2.26 -12.41
N ILE A 147 19.43 -2.90 -13.35
CA ILE A 147 20.87 -3.13 -13.37
C ILE A 147 21.41 -2.41 -14.60
N ARG A 148 22.15 -1.33 -14.38
CA ARG A 148 22.60 -0.40 -15.42
C ARG A 148 23.98 -0.76 -15.91
N TRP A 149 24.09 -1.10 -17.19
CA TRP A 149 25.34 -1.43 -17.86
C TRP A 149 25.42 -0.89 -19.31
N LEU A 150 24.32 -0.38 -19.86
CA LEU A 150 24.24 0.21 -21.20
C LEU A 150 24.25 1.74 -21.20
N ASP A 151 24.35 2.38 -20.04
CA ASP A 151 24.50 3.84 -19.94
C ASP A 151 25.64 4.32 -20.85
N ASP A 152 25.31 5.22 -21.77
CA ASP A 152 26.22 5.79 -22.79
C ASP A 152 26.92 4.77 -23.71
N ALA A 153 26.42 3.52 -23.77
CA ALA A 153 26.91 2.50 -24.68
C ALA A 153 26.51 2.80 -26.13
N ARG A 154 27.36 2.40 -27.08
CA ARG A 154 27.09 2.47 -28.52
C ARG A 154 26.73 1.08 -29.04
N LEU A 155 25.51 0.94 -29.55
CA LEU A 155 24.95 -0.29 -30.08
C LEU A 155 24.68 -0.13 -31.58
N ARG A 156 25.12 -1.07 -32.41
CA ARG A 156 24.91 -1.04 -33.86
C ARG A 156 25.14 -2.38 -34.54
N PHE A 157 24.55 -2.56 -35.71
CA PHE A 157 24.94 -3.63 -36.64
C PHE A 157 26.28 -3.31 -37.33
N SER A 158 26.98 -4.36 -37.76
CA SER A 158 27.99 -4.25 -38.81
C SER A 158 27.34 -3.89 -40.15
N ALA A 159 28.13 -3.38 -41.10
CA ALA A 159 27.61 -2.93 -42.39
C ALA A 159 26.88 -4.00 -43.23
N ASP A 160 27.04 -5.28 -42.88
CA ASP A 160 26.42 -6.45 -43.52
C ASP A 160 25.39 -7.15 -42.62
N ASP A 161 25.04 -6.56 -41.47
CA ASP A 161 24.14 -7.10 -40.43
C ASP A 161 24.57 -8.46 -39.85
N ALA A 162 25.76 -8.97 -40.22
CA ALA A 162 26.24 -10.28 -39.76
C ALA A 162 26.68 -10.27 -38.30
N ARG A 163 27.00 -9.09 -37.74
CA ARG A 163 27.42 -8.91 -36.36
C ARG A 163 26.71 -7.74 -35.70
N PHE A 164 26.46 -7.85 -34.41
CA PHE A 164 26.03 -6.73 -33.58
C PHE A 164 27.17 -6.31 -32.65
N GLU A 165 27.54 -5.04 -32.68
CA GLU A 165 28.62 -4.48 -31.87
C GLU A 165 28.06 -3.63 -30.73
N VAL A 166 28.39 -3.99 -29.49
CA VAL A 166 28.16 -3.19 -28.29
C VAL A 166 29.49 -2.65 -27.80
N ARG A 167 29.57 -1.34 -27.64
CA ARG A 167 30.73 -0.67 -27.03
C ARG A 167 30.26 0.12 -25.82
N THR A 168 30.59 -0.37 -24.62
CA THR A 168 30.19 0.27 -23.36
C THR A 168 30.91 1.61 -23.18
N ALA A 169 30.40 2.45 -22.28
CA ALA A 169 31.00 3.75 -21.96
C ALA A 169 32.46 3.64 -21.44
N TRP A 170 32.75 2.57 -20.71
CA TRP A 170 34.09 2.29 -20.17
C TRP A 170 35.01 1.53 -21.15
N GLY A 171 34.53 1.29 -22.39
CA GLY A 171 35.37 0.82 -23.50
C GLY A 171 35.38 -0.69 -23.72
N ARG A 172 34.61 -1.48 -22.97
CA ARG A 172 34.39 -2.90 -23.24
C ARG A 172 33.71 -3.06 -24.60
N ARG A 173 34.19 -4.01 -25.40
CA ARG A 173 33.61 -4.38 -26.69
C ARG A 173 32.98 -5.76 -26.58
N VAL A 174 31.73 -5.88 -26.98
CA VAL A 174 30.99 -7.15 -27.08
C VAL A 174 30.47 -7.27 -28.50
N ASP A 175 30.93 -8.29 -29.23
CA ASP A 175 30.53 -8.59 -30.60
C ASP A 175 29.68 -9.86 -30.59
N ILE A 176 28.48 -9.80 -31.17
CA ILE A 176 27.54 -10.92 -31.26
C ILE A 176 27.42 -11.37 -32.71
N ASP A 177 27.57 -12.66 -32.98
CA ASP A 177 27.27 -13.25 -34.30
C ASP A 177 25.76 -13.35 -34.49
N MET A 178 25.18 -12.64 -35.47
CA MET A 178 23.72 -12.61 -35.64
C MET A 178 23.15 -13.89 -36.24
N ARG A 179 23.98 -14.78 -36.80
CA ARG A 179 23.56 -16.07 -37.34
C ARG A 179 23.41 -17.12 -36.24
N THR A 180 24.32 -17.13 -35.26
CA THR A 180 24.35 -18.14 -34.17
C THR A 180 23.92 -17.59 -32.81
N GLY A 181 23.90 -16.28 -32.64
CA GLY A 181 23.71 -15.60 -31.36
C GLY A 181 24.93 -15.68 -30.43
N GLU A 182 26.06 -16.28 -30.84
CA GLU A 182 27.23 -16.47 -29.97
C GLU A 182 28.03 -15.18 -29.77
N LEU A 183 28.61 -15.02 -28.58
CA LEU A 183 29.59 -13.97 -28.32
C LEU A 183 30.90 -14.31 -29.05
N LEU A 184 31.35 -13.42 -29.92
CA LEU A 184 32.59 -13.58 -30.69
C LEU A 184 33.85 -13.28 -29.86
N ASN A 185 33.68 -12.56 -28.75
CA ASN A 185 34.76 -12.13 -27.86
C ASN A 185 34.32 -12.19 -26.38
N PRO A 186 33.99 -13.38 -25.86
CA PRO A 186 33.59 -13.56 -24.47
C PRO A 186 34.71 -13.12 -23.50
N PRO A 187 34.37 -12.73 -22.26
CA PRO A 187 35.37 -12.36 -21.25
C PRO A 187 36.27 -13.54 -20.89
N ALA A 188 37.51 -13.26 -20.46
CA ALA A 188 38.52 -14.28 -20.16
C ALA A 188 38.28 -15.00 -18.82
N GLU A 189 37.73 -14.28 -17.84
CA GLU A 189 37.22 -14.79 -16.56
C GLU A 189 35.80 -14.23 -16.37
N GLY A 190 34.83 -15.11 -16.13
CA GLY A 190 33.42 -14.76 -15.93
C GLY A 190 32.95 -15.00 -14.50
N GLY A 191 31.86 -14.34 -14.11
CA GLY A 191 31.21 -14.50 -12.81
C GLY A 191 30.82 -13.16 -12.17
N ALA A 192 29.57 -13.05 -11.73
CA ALA A 192 29.10 -11.89 -10.99
C ALA A 192 29.73 -11.83 -9.57
N PRO A 193 30.10 -10.64 -9.08
CA PRO A 193 30.49 -10.45 -7.68
C PRO A 193 29.36 -10.88 -6.72
N PRO A 194 29.68 -11.26 -5.46
CA PRO A 194 28.67 -11.72 -4.49
C PRO A 194 27.50 -10.76 -4.27
N GLU A 195 27.70 -9.46 -4.46
CA GLU A 195 26.67 -8.41 -4.34
C GLU A 195 25.64 -8.37 -5.51
N PHE A 196 25.91 -9.12 -6.58
CA PHE A 196 25.01 -9.32 -7.73
C PHE A 196 24.58 -10.78 -7.90
N ALA A 197 25.09 -11.70 -7.07
CA ALA A 197 24.83 -13.12 -7.20
C ALA A 197 23.35 -13.49 -6.95
N ASP A 198 22.66 -12.73 -6.11
CA ASP A 198 21.22 -12.88 -5.84
C ASP A 198 20.36 -12.65 -7.09
N LEU A 199 20.80 -11.75 -7.98
CA LEU A 199 20.09 -11.41 -9.22
C LEU A 199 20.19 -12.50 -10.30
N LEU A 200 21.12 -13.45 -10.14
CA LEU A 200 21.27 -14.60 -11.04
C LEU A 200 20.60 -15.88 -10.49
N ILE A 201 20.11 -15.84 -9.23
CA ILE A 201 19.58 -17.00 -8.49
C ILE A 201 18.09 -16.82 -8.14
N ALA A 202 17.58 -15.58 -8.04
CA ALA A 202 16.21 -15.29 -7.62
C ALA A 202 15.13 -15.80 -8.59
N ASP A 203 14.01 -16.29 -8.03
CA ASP A 203 12.84 -16.81 -8.75
C ASP A 203 11.87 -15.67 -9.14
N GLU A 204 11.27 -15.74 -10.32
CA GLU A 204 10.55 -14.63 -11.00
C GLU A 204 9.24 -14.21 -10.31
N ASN A 205 8.73 -15.01 -9.36
CA ASN A 205 7.42 -14.82 -8.72
C ASN A 205 7.38 -13.81 -7.55
N ALA A 206 8.48 -13.14 -7.20
CA ALA A 206 8.52 -12.18 -6.10
C ALA A 206 8.12 -10.73 -6.49
N ALA A 207 7.46 -10.53 -7.63
CA ALA A 207 7.45 -9.26 -8.36
C ALA A 207 6.06 -8.69 -8.68
N GLU A 208 5.07 -8.84 -7.79
CA GLU A 208 3.77 -8.15 -7.93
C GLU A 208 3.80 -6.70 -7.40
N ALA A 209 2.96 -5.85 -8.01
CA ALA A 209 2.74 -4.41 -7.81
C ALA A 209 3.68 -3.44 -8.58
N ASP A 210 3.28 -3.05 -9.80
CA ASP A 210 3.16 -1.62 -10.21
C ASP A 210 2.76 -1.51 -11.69
N THR A 211 1.50 -1.20 -11.96
CA THR A 211 1.13 -0.43 -13.17
C THR A 211 0.63 0.92 -12.68
N ASP A 212 1.46 1.96 -12.80
CA ASP A 212 1.09 3.34 -12.45
C ASP A 212 0.02 3.86 -13.43
N PRO A 213 -1.22 4.10 -12.99
CA PRO A 213 -2.29 4.64 -13.83
C PRO A 213 -2.10 6.13 -14.15
N ASN A 214 -1.09 6.80 -13.58
CA ASN A 214 -0.90 8.25 -13.61
C ASN A 214 0.27 8.73 -14.49
N ALA A 215 0.83 7.89 -15.37
CA ALA A 215 1.87 8.31 -16.30
C ALA A 215 1.32 9.37 -17.29
N ILE A 216 1.72 10.64 -17.11
CA ILE A 216 1.36 11.75 -18.00
C ILE A 216 2.13 11.62 -19.33
N ASN A 217 1.44 11.81 -20.45
CA ASN A 217 2.01 11.81 -21.80
C ASN A 217 2.42 13.22 -22.24
N ALA A 218 3.47 13.80 -21.63
CA ALA A 218 3.92 15.13 -22.03
C ALA A 218 4.55 15.17 -23.43
N THR A 219 4.09 16.09 -24.29
CA THR A 219 4.67 16.25 -25.64
C THR A 219 5.91 17.17 -25.62
N PRO A 220 6.80 17.10 -26.62
CA PRO A 220 7.93 18.03 -26.74
C PRO A 220 7.52 19.52 -26.81
N GLU A 221 6.30 19.83 -27.26
CA GLU A 221 5.78 21.20 -27.31
C GLU A 221 5.37 21.69 -25.91
N ASP A 222 4.77 20.81 -25.10
CA ASP A 222 4.40 21.10 -23.70
C ASP A 222 5.65 21.29 -22.83
N LEU A 223 6.72 20.56 -23.12
CA LEU A 223 8.03 20.73 -22.50
C LEU A 223 8.66 22.10 -22.83
N ASP A 224 8.57 22.56 -24.08
CA ASP A 224 9.03 23.88 -24.49
C ASP A 224 8.19 25.00 -23.87
N LYS A 225 6.87 24.78 -23.72
CA LYS A 225 5.97 25.71 -23.03
C LYS A 225 6.30 25.83 -21.54
N LEU A 226 6.50 24.70 -20.84
CA LEU A 226 6.90 24.69 -19.43
C LEU A 226 8.27 25.35 -19.21
N LEU A 227 9.21 25.18 -20.15
CA LEU A 227 10.50 25.87 -20.16
C LEU A 227 10.37 27.39 -20.29
N ARG A 228 9.44 27.87 -21.14
CA ARG A 228 9.16 29.30 -21.31
C ARG A 228 8.48 29.91 -20.10
N LEU A 229 7.44 29.27 -19.56
CA LEU A 229 6.76 29.73 -18.35
C LEU A 229 7.70 29.76 -17.15
N ALA A 230 8.58 28.76 -17.04
CA ALA A 230 9.67 28.79 -16.07
C ALA A 230 10.59 29.99 -16.32
N ALA A 231 11.04 30.25 -17.55
CA ALA A 231 11.87 31.41 -17.86
C ALA A 231 11.18 32.76 -17.55
N GLU A 232 9.88 32.89 -17.78
CA GLU A 232 9.09 34.09 -17.46
C GLU A 232 8.98 34.36 -15.95
N LEU A 233 8.85 33.30 -15.14
CA LEU A 233 8.98 33.36 -13.68
C LEU A 233 10.34 33.90 -13.21
N PHE A 234 11.39 33.82 -14.05
CA PHE A 234 12.75 34.25 -13.74
C PHE A 234 13.13 35.61 -14.37
N GLU A 235 12.56 36.01 -15.50
CA GLU A 235 12.90 37.29 -16.17
C GLU A 235 12.30 38.53 -15.46
N GLY A 236 11.21 38.38 -14.70
CA GLY A 236 10.54 39.49 -14.01
C GLY A 236 11.13 39.90 -12.66
N ALA A 237 12.02 39.11 -12.06
CA ALA A 237 12.45 39.28 -10.66
C ALA A 237 13.90 39.79 -10.55
N ALA A 238 14.11 41.09 -10.75
CA ALA A 238 15.35 41.76 -10.34
C ALA A 238 15.59 41.68 -8.81
N ASP A 239 14.57 41.26 -8.05
CA ASP A 239 14.60 40.97 -6.63
C ASP A 239 14.37 39.47 -6.39
N LEU A 240 15.43 38.74 -6.02
CA LEU A 240 15.42 37.29 -5.79
C LEU A 240 14.51 36.85 -4.63
N ASN A 241 13.93 37.81 -3.88
CA ASN A 241 12.99 37.59 -2.78
C ASN A 241 11.53 37.89 -3.14
N ALA A 242 11.22 38.38 -4.35
CA ALA A 242 9.83 38.65 -4.76
C ALA A 242 9.09 37.32 -5.00
N PRO A 243 7.78 37.20 -4.66
CA PRO A 243 7.01 35.96 -4.90
C PRO A 243 6.88 35.66 -6.40
N ALA A 244 6.62 34.39 -6.71
CA ALA A 244 6.24 33.96 -8.06
C ALA A 244 4.91 34.62 -8.48
N ASP A 245 4.79 35.03 -9.75
CA ASP A 245 3.52 35.58 -10.27
C ASP A 245 2.45 34.48 -10.25
N PRO A 246 1.32 34.67 -9.54
CA PRO A 246 0.24 33.69 -9.46
C PRO A 246 -0.29 33.26 -10.83
N ASN A 247 -0.33 34.17 -11.81
CA ASN A 247 -0.86 33.85 -13.14
C ASN A 247 0.05 32.87 -13.90
N VAL A 248 1.37 32.99 -13.70
CA VAL A 248 2.34 32.08 -14.34
C VAL A 248 2.31 30.71 -13.66
N LEU A 249 2.13 30.66 -12.34
CA LEU A 249 1.92 29.41 -11.61
C LEU A 249 0.63 28.69 -12.05
N ASP A 250 -0.48 29.44 -12.20
CA ASP A 250 -1.75 28.91 -12.69
C ASP A 250 -1.60 28.31 -14.10
N GLU A 251 -0.87 28.98 -15.00
CA GLU A 251 -0.64 28.49 -16.35
C GLU A 251 0.26 27.23 -16.41
N MET A 252 1.26 27.14 -15.53
CA MET A 252 2.09 25.93 -15.40
C MET A 252 1.30 24.75 -14.87
N VAL A 253 0.48 24.95 -13.84
CA VAL A 253 -0.42 23.92 -13.28
C VAL A 253 -1.40 23.45 -14.37
N ALA A 254 -2.05 24.38 -15.07
CA ALA A 254 -2.99 24.05 -16.14
C ALA A 254 -2.34 23.27 -17.31
N THR A 255 -1.09 23.59 -17.64
CA THR A 255 -0.33 22.88 -18.71
C THR A 255 -0.03 21.43 -18.30
N LEU A 256 0.34 21.20 -17.03
CA LEU A 256 0.58 19.85 -16.50
C LEU A 256 -0.72 19.04 -16.28
N GLU A 257 -1.83 19.72 -15.97
CA GLU A 257 -3.14 19.07 -15.75
C GLU A 257 -3.88 18.73 -17.04
N GLY A 258 -3.74 19.54 -18.10
CA GLY A 258 -4.41 19.35 -19.39
C GLY A 258 -4.04 18.04 -20.10
N GLU A 259 -2.87 17.48 -19.81
CA GLU A 259 -2.37 16.22 -20.41
C GLU A 259 -2.79 14.96 -19.64
N ARG A 260 -3.52 15.12 -18.53
CA ARG A 260 -4.07 14.00 -17.75
C ARG A 260 -5.46 13.57 -18.24
N LEU A 261 -6.12 14.37 -19.08
CA LEU A 261 -7.48 14.14 -19.60
C LEU A 261 -7.46 13.47 -20.98
N ASP A 262 -7.11 12.19 -21.04
CA ASP A 262 -7.68 11.29 -22.06
C ASP A 262 -8.05 9.95 -21.41
N THR A 263 -9.08 10.00 -20.56
CA THR A 263 -9.74 8.83 -19.96
C THR A 263 -11.14 8.63 -20.55
N SER A 264 -11.30 8.84 -21.85
CA SER A 264 -12.59 8.67 -22.56
C SER A 264 -12.97 7.21 -22.87
N ALA A 265 -12.51 6.23 -22.09
CA ALA A 265 -12.75 4.80 -22.33
C ALA A 265 -13.34 4.01 -21.14
N ALA A 266 -13.90 4.67 -20.11
CA ALA A 266 -14.56 3.99 -18.99
C ALA A 266 -15.97 4.51 -18.66
N GLU A 267 -16.66 5.17 -19.59
CA GLU A 267 -18.10 5.41 -19.48
C GLU A 267 -18.87 4.27 -20.15
N GLY A 268 -19.35 3.31 -19.37
CA GLY A 268 -20.13 2.23 -19.97
C GLY A 268 -20.58 1.06 -19.09
N ALA A 269 -20.93 1.26 -17.81
CA ALA A 269 -21.75 0.29 -17.08
C ALA A 269 -22.31 0.90 -15.78
N GLY A 270 -23.37 1.71 -15.88
CA GLY A 270 -23.97 2.32 -14.70
C GLY A 270 -25.29 3.01 -14.98
N ALA A 271 -26.23 2.33 -15.63
CA ALA A 271 -27.61 2.80 -15.72
C ALA A 271 -28.57 1.63 -16.03
N ALA A 272 -29.52 1.40 -15.11
CA ALA A 272 -30.69 0.48 -15.10
C ALA A 272 -30.53 -0.56 -13.97
N MET A 273 -31.37 -0.66 -12.95
CA MET A 273 -32.80 -0.39 -12.79
C MET A 273 -33.08 0.08 -11.36
N VAL A 274 -33.88 1.13 -11.21
CA VAL A 274 -34.65 1.40 -9.98
C VAL A 274 -36.08 1.08 -10.36
N ASP A 275 -36.66 0.05 -9.74
CA ASP A 275 -38.11 -0.15 -9.75
C ASP A 275 -38.62 -0.18 -8.30
N GLU A 276 -39.77 0.48 -8.15
CA GLU A 276 -40.47 0.85 -6.93
C GLU A 276 -40.66 -0.30 -5.94
N PHE A 277 -40.34 -0.07 -4.67
CA PHE A 277 -41.05 -0.71 -3.57
C PHE A 277 -41.65 0.35 -2.64
N ASP A 278 -42.97 0.39 -2.65
CA ASP A 278 -43.83 1.30 -1.93
C ASP A 278 -44.06 0.82 -0.48
N GLY A 279 -44.46 1.76 0.38
CA GLY A 279 -44.25 1.74 1.83
C GLY A 279 -44.91 0.63 2.64
N ASN A 280 -44.24 0.24 3.73
CA ASN A 280 -44.80 0.46 5.06
C ASN A 280 -43.75 0.39 6.18
N ALA A 281 -43.86 1.34 7.11
CA ALA A 281 -42.92 1.60 8.18
C ALA A 281 -42.87 0.50 9.25
N VAL A 282 -41.66 0.11 9.62
CA VAL A 282 -41.26 -0.03 11.02
C VAL A 282 -39.96 0.74 11.15
N LYS A 283 -39.96 1.85 11.90
CA LYS A 283 -38.69 2.49 12.29
C LYS A 283 -37.96 1.49 13.20
N PRO A 284 -36.83 0.91 12.81
CA PRO A 284 -36.00 0.19 13.76
C PRO A 284 -35.53 1.22 14.78
N VAL A 285 -35.65 0.89 16.06
CA VAL A 285 -34.98 1.66 17.10
C VAL A 285 -33.50 1.46 16.86
N VAL A 286 -32.86 2.48 16.27
CA VAL A 286 -31.41 2.59 16.12
C VAL A 286 -30.84 2.43 17.53
N TRP A 287 -29.98 1.44 17.71
CA TRP A 287 -29.10 1.46 18.87
C TRP A 287 -28.25 2.71 18.69
N GLU A 288 -28.46 3.71 19.54
CA GLU A 288 -27.51 4.81 19.65
C GLU A 288 -26.15 4.14 19.75
N MET A 289 -25.29 4.39 18.74
CA MET A 289 -23.86 4.22 18.90
C MET A 289 -23.56 4.70 20.31
N ALA A 290 -22.93 3.84 21.13
CA ALA A 290 -22.65 4.12 22.53
C ALA A 290 -22.39 5.61 22.68
N PRO A 291 -23.15 6.31 23.55
CA PRO A 291 -23.38 7.74 23.46
C PRO A 291 -22.06 8.37 23.10
N VAL A 292 -21.99 9.05 21.94
CA VAL A 292 -20.80 9.78 21.49
C VAL A 292 -20.30 10.48 22.74
N GLU A 293 -19.25 9.91 23.34
CA GLU A 293 -18.90 10.20 24.72
C GLU A 293 -18.43 11.63 24.66
N GLU A 294 -19.33 12.59 24.99
CA GLU A 294 -19.31 13.99 24.55
C GLU A 294 -17.94 14.28 23.98
N THR A 295 -17.74 14.00 22.68
CA THR A 295 -16.42 14.18 22.10
C THR A 295 -16.24 15.67 22.22
N ARG A 296 -15.52 16.11 23.27
CA ARG A 296 -15.14 17.50 23.45
C ARG A 296 -14.66 17.88 22.09
N GLU A 297 -15.38 18.77 21.43
CA GLU A 297 -15.17 19.07 20.02
C GLU A 297 -13.67 19.34 19.88
N ILE A 298 -12.93 18.37 19.31
CA ILE A 298 -11.47 18.43 19.31
C ILE A 298 -11.14 19.41 18.21
N VAL A 299 -11.00 20.67 18.60
CA VAL A 299 -10.65 21.74 17.67
C VAL A 299 -9.14 21.67 17.42
N VAL A 300 -8.78 21.25 16.22
CA VAL A 300 -7.40 21.24 15.77
C VAL A 300 -6.95 22.69 15.52
N PRO A 301 -5.83 23.15 16.12
CA PRO A 301 -5.30 24.49 15.87
C PRO A 301 -5.00 24.70 14.38
N GLN A 302 -5.10 25.94 13.91
CA GLN A 302 -4.72 26.27 12.53
C GLN A 302 -3.21 26.43 12.39
N PRO A 303 -2.60 25.96 11.29
CA PRO A 303 -1.17 26.07 11.06
C PRO A 303 -0.72 27.51 10.79
N SER A 304 0.52 27.80 11.11
CA SER A 304 1.18 29.08 10.80
C SER A 304 2.66 28.86 10.56
N ALA A 305 3.21 29.40 9.46
CA ALA A 305 4.66 29.36 9.23
C ALA A 305 5.40 30.41 10.09
N ALA A 306 4.74 31.51 10.45
CA ALA A 306 5.32 32.57 11.27
C ALA A 306 5.37 32.21 12.76
N GLU A 307 4.32 31.53 13.24
CA GLU A 307 4.18 31.06 14.62
C GLU A 307 3.74 29.58 14.62
N PRO A 308 4.65 28.64 14.30
CA PRO A 308 4.29 27.23 14.17
C PRO A 308 3.68 26.66 15.45
N VAL A 309 2.58 25.93 15.29
CA VAL A 309 1.93 25.20 16.37
C VAL A 309 2.78 23.99 16.74
N ASP A 310 3.02 23.78 18.03
CA ASP A 310 3.58 22.51 18.53
C ASP A 310 2.46 21.47 18.61
N TYR A 311 2.19 20.81 17.48
CA TYR A 311 1.12 19.82 17.41
C TYR A 311 1.41 18.57 18.26
N ILE A 312 2.68 18.22 18.50
CA ILE A 312 3.03 17.10 19.41
C ILE A 312 2.62 17.45 20.84
N ALA A 313 2.95 18.65 21.31
CA ALA A 313 2.52 19.12 22.62
C ALA A 313 0.98 19.26 22.70
N TRP A 314 0.34 19.76 21.64
CA TRP A 314 -1.11 19.86 21.56
C TRP A 314 -1.79 18.48 21.66
N VAL A 315 -1.36 17.49 20.88
CA VAL A 315 -1.88 16.10 20.95
C VAL A 315 -1.72 15.57 22.37
N ASN A 316 -0.52 15.68 22.95
CA ASN A 316 -0.24 15.18 24.31
C ASN A 316 -1.09 15.87 25.38
N SER A 317 -1.41 17.16 25.22
CA SER A 317 -2.29 17.89 26.15
C SER A 317 -3.77 17.55 25.99
N THR A 318 -4.17 17.09 24.80
CA THR A 318 -5.54 16.70 24.46
C THR A 318 -5.80 15.22 24.78
N LEU A 319 -4.73 14.40 24.79
CA LEU A 319 -4.77 13.02 25.27
C LEU A 319 -5.00 13.01 26.78
N LEU A 320 -5.99 12.25 27.25
CA LEU A 320 -6.22 12.06 28.68
C LEU A 320 -5.07 11.23 29.27
N PRO A 321 -4.62 11.53 30.51
CA PRO A 321 -3.57 10.76 31.16
C PRO A 321 -4.03 9.30 31.34
N SER A 322 -3.21 8.36 30.89
CA SER A 322 -3.35 6.94 31.19
C SER A 322 -2.99 6.66 32.65
N ASP A 323 -3.44 5.52 33.18
CA ASP A 323 -2.88 5.01 34.43
C ASP A 323 -1.36 4.79 34.25
N PRO A 324 -0.50 5.44 35.06
CA PRO A 324 0.94 5.30 34.93
C PRO A 324 1.39 3.84 35.11
N GLU A 325 0.71 3.05 35.94
CA GLU A 325 1.07 1.65 36.18
C GLU A 325 0.84 0.79 34.92
N ALA A 326 -0.23 1.05 34.17
CA ALA A 326 -0.53 0.34 32.93
C ALA A 326 0.55 0.60 31.87
N LEU A 327 0.96 1.86 31.71
CA LEU A 327 1.99 2.25 30.75
C LEU A 327 3.36 1.66 31.13
N GLU A 328 3.73 1.68 32.41
CA GLU A 328 4.96 1.07 32.91
C GLU A 328 5.02 -0.44 32.63
N LEU A 329 3.90 -1.15 32.81
CA LEU A 329 3.81 -2.58 32.50
C LEU A 329 3.91 -2.86 31.00
N TYR A 330 3.25 -2.06 30.14
CA TYR A 330 3.43 -2.20 28.69
C TYR A 330 4.87 -1.90 28.25
N ASP A 331 5.50 -0.87 28.79
CA ASP A 331 6.91 -0.54 28.49
C ASP A 331 7.86 -1.63 28.97
N SER A 332 7.61 -2.20 30.15
CA SER A 332 8.33 -3.37 30.67
C SER A 332 8.19 -4.57 29.72
N ALA A 333 6.97 -4.88 29.28
CA ALA A 333 6.70 -5.98 28.36
C ALA A 333 7.40 -5.77 27.01
N VAL A 334 7.29 -4.56 26.44
CA VAL A 334 7.93 -4.16 25.18
C VAL A 334 9.46 -4.32 25.26
N ALA A 335 10.10 -3.80 26.30
CA ALA A 335 11.55 -3.88 26.47
C ALA A 335 12.03 -5.33 26.57
N GLN A 336 11.30 -6.18 27.29
CA GLN A 336 11.64 -7.60 27.44
C GLN A 336 11.43 -8.39 26.13
N THR A 337 10.38 -8.10 25.37
CA THR A 337 10.16 -8.71 24.05
C THR A 337 11.24 -8.32 23.06
N GLU A 338 11.69 -7.06 23.09
CA GLU A 338 12.81 -6.60 22.27
C GLU A 338 14.14 -7.30 22.64
N GLN A 339 14.35 -7.58 23.93
CA GLN A 339 15.53 -8.33 24.40
C GLN A 339 15.48 -9.81 23.98
N ASN A 340 14.29 -10.40 23.96
CA ASN A 340 14.07 -11.82 23.68
C ASN A 340 13.33 -12.03 22.35
N LYS A 341 13.76 -11.32 21.31
CA LYS A 341 13.20 -11.46 19.95
C LYS A 341 13.32 -12.88 19.45
N TRP A 342 12.36 -13.29 18.62
CA TRP A 342 12.48 -14.53 17.87
C TRP A 342 13.69 -14.45 16.94
N THR A 343 14.56 -15.44 17.02
CA THR A 343 15.73 -15.61 16.13
C THR A 343 15.75 -17.02 15.52
N GLY A 344 14.63 -17.74 15.61
CA GLY A 344 14.49 -19.07 15.04
C GLY A 344 14.03 -19.01 13.59
N ASP A 345 13.55 -20.14 13.09
CA ASP A 345 13.07 -20.29 11.73
C ASP A 345 11.68 -19.66 11.54
N ASP A 346 11.50 -18.90 10.45
CA ASP A 346 10.24 -18.20 10.16
C ASP A 346 9.14 -19.18 9.74
N GLU A 347 9.48 -20.26 9.02
CA GLU A 347 8.50 -21.30 8.65
C GLU A 347 7.95 -22.01 9.90
N LEU A 348 8.81 -22.30 10.86
CA LEU A 348 8.41 -22.86 12.16
C LEU A 348 7.48 -21.90 12.93
N PHE A 349 7.79 -20.61 12.91
CA PHE A 349 6.97 -19.58 13.55
C PHE A 349 5.58 -19.50 12.88
N ASP A 350 5.53 -19.46 11.55
CA ASP A 350 4.29 -19.39 10.80
C ASP A 350 3.45 -20.67 10.97
N ALA A 351 4.07 -21.85 11.02
CA ALA A 351 3.39 -23.11 11.33
C ALA A 351 2.78 -23.10 12.76
N ALA A 352 3.50 -22.55 13.74
CA ALA A 352 2.98 -22.40 15.10
C ALA A 352 1.79 -21.42 15.14
N MET A 353 1.86 -20.31 14.40
CA MET A 353 0.76 -19.36 14.24
C MET A 353 -0.47 -19.97 13.55
N ALA A 354 -0.25 -20.81 12.53
CA ALA A 354 -1.31 -21.56 11.84
C ALA A 354 -1.96 -22.63 12.73
N GLY A 355 -1.36 -22.94 13.88
CA GLY A 355 -1.88 -23.88 14.87
C GLY A 355 -1.38 -25.32 14.71
N ASP A 356 -0.27 -25.55 13.99
CA ASP A 356 0.39 -26.85 13.97
C ASP A 356 0.92 -27.18 15.37
N LEU A 357 0.35 -28.21 16.00
CA LEU A 357 0.71 -28.61 17.36
C LEU A 357 2.16 -29.13 17.47
N ALA A 358 2.74 -29.66 16.40
CA ALA A 358 4.16 -30.06 16.41
C ALA A 358 5.05 -28.82 16.47
N ALA A 359 4.71 -27.77 15.72
CA ALA A 359 5.42 -26.50 15.74
C ALA A 359 5.21 -25.74 17.07
N VAL A 360 3.97 -25.64 17.55
CA VAL A 360 3.64 -25.00 18.84
C VAL A 360 4.43 -25.65 19.99
N ASN A 361 4.58 -26.97 19.98
CA ASN A 361 5.30 -27.71 21.03
C ASN A 361 6.79 -27.93 20.73
N SER A 362 7.35 -27.28 19.70
CA SER A 362 8.77 -27.41 19.38
C SER A 362 9.63 -26.85 20.52
N PRO A 363 10.83 -27.41 20.79
CA PRO A 363 11.72 -26.89 21.80
C PRO A 363 12.06 -25.40 21.62
N GLU A 364 12.16 -24.94 20.36
CA GLU A 364 12.49 -23.58 19.99
C GLU A 364 11.36 -22.60 20.37
N ILE A 365 10.12 -22.91 20.00
CA ILE A 365 8.95 -22.09 20.32
C ILE A 365 8.73 -22.07 21.84
N GLN A 366 8.83 -23.22 22.51
CA GLN A 366 8.66 -23.32 23.95
C GLN A 366 9.77 -22.57 24.72
N ALA A 367 11.02 -22.62 24.27
CA ALA A 367 12.11 -21.85 24.85
C ALA A 367 11.89 -20.34 24.67
N TRP A 368 11.39 -19.92 23.51
CA TRP A 368 11.09 -18.52 23.23
C TRP A 368 9.93 -17.97 24.06
N LEU A 369 8.84 -18.74 24.22
CA LEU A 369 7.74 -18.40 25.12
C LEU A 369 8.21 -18.33 26.58
N ALA A 370 9.04 -19.29 27.01
CA ALA A 370 9.60 -19.29 28.36
C ALA A 370 10.49 -18.07 28.64
N ALA A 371 11.33 -17.68 27.67
CA ALA A 371 12.15 -16.48 27.74
C ALA A 371 11.32 -15.19 27.82
N ASN A 372 10.12 -15.18 27.24
CA ASN A 372 9.19 -14.06 27.25
C ASN A 372 8.07 -14.16 28.30
N SER A 373 8.11 -15.14 29.19
CA SER A 373 7.04 -15.39 30.18
C SER A 373 6.73 -14.19 31.07
N ARG A 374 7.76 -13.41 31.46
CA ARG A 374 7.57 -12.18 32.23
C ARG A 374 6.96 -11.05 31.39
N ALA A 375 7.35 -10.92 30.12
CA ALA A 375 6.76 -9.96 29.20
C ALA A 375 5.27 -10.23 28.99
N LEU A 376 4.88 -11.49 28.82
CA LEU A 376 3.48 -11.93 28.72
C LEU A 376 2.70 -11.65 30.00
N ALA A 377 3.31 -11.86 31.17
CA ALA A 377 2.68 -11.55 32.45
C ALA A 377 2.43 -10.04 32.64
N ASP A 378 3.42 -9.20 32.31
CA ASP A 378 3.28 -7.74 32.39
C ASP A 378 2.24 -7.23 31.36
N PHE A 379 2.24 -7.79 30.14
CA PHE A 379 1.25 -7.48 29.10
C PHE A 379 -0.20 -7.79 29.54
N ARG A 380 -0.42 -8.96 30.15
CA ARG A 380 -1.73 -9.33 30.74
C ARG A 380 -2.13 -8.41 31.88
N ALA A 381 -1.21 -8.17 32.82
CA ALA A 381 -1.46 -7.28 33.94
C ALA A 381 -1.87 -5.87 33.48
N ALA A 382 -1.19 -5.33 32.46
CA ALA A 382 -1.55 -4.05 31.85
C ALA A 382 -2.94 -4.06 31.20
N SER A 383 -3.35 -5.18 30.59
CA SER A 383 -4.68 -5.32 29.98
C SER A 383 -5.84 -5.28 30.99
N HIS A 384 -5.56 -5.44 32.29
CA HIS A 384 -6.57 -5.31 33.35
C HIS A 384 -6.63 -3.90 33.97
N MET A 385 -5.88 -2.94 33.44
CA MET A 385 -5.83 -1.56 33.90
C MET A 385 -6.45 -0.61 32.88
N ASN A 386 -6.74 0.63 33.26
CA ASN A 386 -7.28 1.63 32.33
C ASN A 386 -6.16 2.28 31.51
N MET A 387 -6.29 2.26 30.19
CA MET A 387 -5.40 2.97 29.26
C MET A 387 -6.20 4.00 28.46
N GLN A 388 -5.63 5.19 28.25
CA GLN A 388 -6.24 6.25 27.42
C GLN A 388 -5.43 6.60 26.17
N GLY A 389 -4.21 6.06 26.08
CA GLY A 389 -3.26 6.22 24.98
C GLY A 389 -1.85 6.49 25.50
N ARG A 390 -0.86 6.43 24.61
CA ARG A 390 0.54 6.74 24.91
C ARG A 390 0.85 8.17 24.46
N PRO A 391 1.45 9.02 25.32
CA PRO A 391 1.96 10.31 24.87
C PRO A 391 3.01 10.14 23.77
N LEU A 392 2.95 10.98 22.74
CA LEU A 392 3.92 11.02 21.66
C LEU A 392 5.26 11.55 22.18
N THR A 393 6.33 10.84 21.86
CA THR A 393 7.70 11.32 22.08
C THR A 393 8.06 12.29 20.96
N PRO A 394 8.53 13.52 21.26
CA PRO A 394 8.93 14.47 20.24
C PRO A 394 10.00 13.91 19.30
N SER A 395 9.85 14.12 18.00
CA SER A 395 10.88 13.80 17.00
C SER A 395 12.01 14.82 17.02
N GLU A 396 13.19 14.45 16.49
CA GLU A 396 14.34 15.35 16.44
C GLU A 396 14.10 16.61 15.59
N ASP A 397 13.30 16.48 14.53
CA ASP A 397 12.94 17.57 13.62
C ASP A 397 11.65 18.30 14.03
N GLY A 398 11.00 17.85 15.11
CA GLY A 398 9.74 18.34 15.64
C GLY A 398 8.50 18.01 14.79
N MET A 399 8.62 17.29 13.68
CA MET A 399 7.47 16.91 12.83
C MET A 399 6.69 15.74 13.41
N MET A 400 5.36 15.81 13.37
CA MET A 400 4.50 14.70 13.80
C MET A 400 4.72 13.42 12.97
N ILE A 401 4.86 13.55 11.64
CA ILE A 401 5.07 12.39 10.75
C ILE A 401 6.39 11.65 11.03
N SER A 402 7.35 12.32 11.68
CA SER A 402 8.65 11.75 12.07
C SER A 402 8.64 11.11 13.47
N VAL A 403 7.50 11.11 14.18
CA VAL A 403 7.39 10.49 15.51
C VAL A 403 7.49 8.97 15.38
N LEU A 404 8.43 8.38 16.11
CA LEU A 404 8.64 6.94 16.11
C LEU A 404 7.66 6.23 17.04
N LEU A 405 7.17 5.07 16.61
CA LEU A 405 6.26 4.20 17.36
C LEU A 405 6.92 2.84 17.69
N PRO A 406 8.05 2.82 18.43
CA PRO A 406 8.88 1.62 18.59
C PRO A 406 8.19 0.49 19.37
N ASN A 407 7.14 0.79 20.12
CA ASN A 407 6.37 -0.18 20.89
C ASN A 407 5.48 -1.09 20.03
N LEU A 408 5.08 -0.67 18.83
CA LEU A 408 4.04 -1.37 18.06
C LEU A 408 4.47 -2.75 17.56
N ALA A 409 5.70 -2.89 17.08
CA ALA A 409 6.23 -4.17 16.63
C ALA A 409 6.28 -5.21 17.78
N PRO A 410 6.89 -4.91 18.95
CA PRO A 410 6.86 -5.83 20.08
C PRO A 410 5.45 -6.09 20.64
N LEU A 411 4.53 -5.12 20.65
CA LEU A 411 3.12 -5.37 21.04
C LEU A 411 2.41 -6.36 20.10
N ARG A 412 2.64 -6.26 18.79
CA ARG A 412 2.14 -7.26 17.82
C ARG A 412 2.75 -8.63 18.08
N THR A 413 4.04 -8.69 18.41
CA THR A 413 4.72 -9.93 18.76
C THR A 413 4.13 -10.56 20.02
N LEU A 414 3.83 -9.77 21.06
CA LEU A 414 3.15 -10.25 22.27
C LEU A 414 1.75 -10.81 21.96
N ALA A 415 0.98 -10.16 21.10
CA ALA A 415 -0.32 -10.69 20.66
C ALA A 415 -0.17 -12.04 19.92
N LYS A 416 0.85 -12.19 19.08
CA LYS A 416 1.18 -13.47 18.41
C LYS A 416 1.60 -14.55 19.42
N MET A 417 2.44 -14.20 20.40
CA MET A 417 2.82 -15.12 21.50
C MET A 417 1.58 -15.60 22.26
N SER A 418 0.67 -14.70 22.65
CA SER A 418 -0.59 -15.04 23.32
C SER A 418 -1.44 -16.00 22.48
N ALA A 419 -1.48 -15.82 21.16
CA ALA A 419 -2.19 -16.73 20.26
C ALA A 419 -1.58 -18.14 20.24
N ILE A 420 -0.24 -18.26 20.23
CA ILE A 420 0.49 -19.54 20.30
C ILE A 420 0.30 -20.19 21.68
N GLU A 421 0.38 -19.41 22.76
CA GLU A 421 0.16 -19.91 24.13
C GLU A 421 -1.27 -20.44 24.30
N ALA A 422 -2.27 -19.74 23.76
CA ALA A 422 -3.66 -20.21 23.76
C ALA A 422 -3.82 -21.57 23.05
N ARG A 423 -3.09 -21.82 21.96
CA ARG A 423 -3.06 -23.15 21.31
C ARG A 423 -2.46 -24.22 22.21
N SER A 424 -1.36 -23.90 22.89
CA SER A 424 -0.73 -24.83 23.83
C SER A 424 -1.65 -25.16 25.01
N LEU A 425 -2.31 -24.15 25.60
CA LEU A 425 -3.31 -24.32 26.66
C LEU A 425 -4.49 -25.17 26.19
N GLN A 426 -5.01 -24.92 24.99
CA GLN A 426 -6.09 -25.71 24.42
C GLN A 426 -5.69 -27.19 24.24
N ALA A 427 -4.49 -27.45 23.70
CA ALA A 427 -3.96 -28.81 23.53
C ALA A 427 -3.71 -29.51 24.88
N ALA A 428 -3.39 -28.75 25.93
CA ALA A 428 -3.25 -29.24 27.30
C ALA A 428 -4.59 -29.49 28.02
N GLY A 429 -5.73 -29.29 27.34
CA GLY A 429 -7.06 -29.46 27.93
C GLY A 429 -7.49 -28.29 28.84
N GLN A 430 -6.94 -27.10 28.62
CA GLN A 430 -7.25 -25.86 29.35
C GLN A 430 -7.86 -24.79 28.42
N PRO A 431 -8.96 -25.09 27.69
CA PRO A 431 -9.51 -24.14 26.72
C PRO A 431 -10.10 -22.88 27.36
N GLN A 432 -10.56 -22.93 28.62
CA GLN A 432 -10.99 -21.72 29.34
C GLN A 432 -9.84 -20.72 29.51
N GLU A 433 -8.67 -21.20 29.92
CA GLU A 433 -7.49 -20.32 30.08
C GLU A 433 -6.99 -19.81 28.73
N ALA A 434 -7.09 -20.61 27.67
CA ALA A 434 -6.81 -20.15 26.31
C ALA A 434 -7.68 -18.94 25.93
N VAL A 435 -8.98 -18.99 26.23
CA VAL A 435 -9.90 -17.86 25.98
C VAL A 435 -9.55 -16.65 26.85
N ASN A 436 -9.20 -16.84 28.12
CA ASN A 436 -8.79 -15.75 29.01
C ASN A 436 -7.57 -14.99 28.45
N VAL A 437 -6.53 -15.71 28.01
CA VAL A 437 -5.32 -15.13 27.39
C VAL A 437 -5.65 -14.33 26.13
N LEU A 438 -6.56 -14.84 25.30
CA LEU A 438 -7.00 -14.14 24.10
C LEU A 438 -7.83 -12.90 24.46
N MET A 439 -8.61 -12.93 25.53
CA MET A 439 -9.41 -11.79 26.00
C MET A 439 -8.51 -10.64 26.44
N ASP A 440 -7.44 -10.95 27.18
CA ASP A 440 -6.40 -9.98 27.54
C ASP A 440 -5.77 -9.35 26.28
N THR A 441 -5.61 -10.13 25.22
CA THR A 441 -5.09 -9.64 23.93
C THR A 441 -6.09 -8.74 23.19
N VAL A 442 -7.40 -9.03 23.25
CA VAL A 442 -8.46 -8.15 22.73
C VAL A 442 -8.41 -6.79 23.42
N VAL A 443 -8.29 -6.77 24.76
CA VAL A 443 -8.22 -5.53 25.54
C VAL A 443 -6.91 -4.78 25.29
N ALA A 444 -5.78 -5.47 25.21
CA ALA A 444 -4.52 -4.83 24.85
C ALA A 444 -4.53 -4.24 23.43
N GLY A 445 -5.25 -4.87 22.50
CA GLY A 445 -5.53 -4.31 21.18
C GLY A 445 -6.36 -3.02 21.27
N ALA A 446 -7.38 -2.98 22.13
CA ALA A 446 -8.15 -1.77 22.39
C ALA A 446 -7.29 -0.65 22.99
N HIS A 447 -6.46 -0.96 23.99
CA HIS A 447 -5.50 -0.01 24.59
C HIS A 447 -4.53 0.57 23.56
N THR A 448 -4.01 -0.28 22.67
CA THR A 448 -3.15 0.15 21.56
C THR A 448 -3.90 1.07 20.62
N GLY A 449 -5.15 0.72 20.27
CA GLY A 449 -6.02 1.53 19.42
C GLY A 449 -6.58 2.80 20.03
N LYS A 450 -6.29 3.09 21.31
CA LYS A 450 -6.55 4.40 21.93
C LYS A 450 -5.42 5.41 21.68
N GLY A 451 -4.32 4.97 21.08
CA GLY A 451 -3.23 5.84 20.65
C GLY A 451 -3.69 6.91 19.65
N PRO A 452 -2.98 8.04 19.57
CA PRO A 452 -3.41 9.15 18.73
C PRO A 452 -3.25 8.90 17.23
N THR A 453 -2.42 7.95 16.79
CA THR A 453 -2.17 7.76 15.35
C THR A 453 -3.10 6.72 14.72
N LEU A 454 -3.34 6.84 13.41
CA LEU A 454 -4.02 5.82 12.62
C LEU A 454 -3.28 4.48 12.65
N ILE A 455 -1.95 4.53 12.68
CA ILE A 455 -1.10 3.33 12.76
C ILE A 455 -1.41 2.54 14.03
N GLU A 456 -1.48 3.22 15.18
CA GLU A 456 -1.86 2.61 16.47
C GLU A 456 -3.27 2.00 16.41
N SER A 457 -4.23 2.71 15.82
CA SER A 457 -5.60 2.20 15.59
C SER A 457 -5.60 0.91 14.75
N LEU A 458 -4.92 0.91 13.59
CA LEU A 458 -4.83 -0.27 12.72
C LEU A 458 -4.11 -1.45 13.39
N VAL A 459 -3.08 -1.18 14.19
CA VAL A 459 -2.40 -2.23 14.97
C VAL A 459 -3.34 -2.80 16.03
N GLY A 460 -4.12 -1.96 16.71
CA GLY A 460 -5.16 -2.39 17.65
C GLY A 460 -6.19 -3.31 17.01
N VAL A 461 -6.73 -2.93 15.84
CA VAL A 461 -7.65 -3.76 15.04
C VAL A 461 -7.01 -5.11 14.71
N ALA A 462 -5.74 -5.11 14.27
CA ALA A 462 -5.05 -6.34 13.91
C ALA A 462 -4.86 -7.29 15.11
N MET A 463 -4.55 -6.76 16.29
CA MET A 463 -4.43 -7.54 17.52
C MET A 463 -5.77 -8.15 17.94
N GLN A 464 -6.85 -7.37 17.89
CA GLN A 464 -8.20 -7.85 18.18
C GLN A 464 -8.66 -8.90 17.17
N ALA A 465 -8.41 -8.69 15.88
CA ALA A 465 -8.74 -9.65 14.83
C ALA A 465 -7.99 -10.99 15.02
N LEU A 466 -6.69 -10.93 15.37
CA LEU A 466 -5.91 -12.12 15.68
C LEU A 466 -6.51 -12.88 16.87
N ALA A 467 -6.78 -12.19 17.97
CA ALA A 467 -7.29 -12.81 19.18
C ALA A 467 -8.68 -13.43 18.98
N THR A 468 -9.59 -12.72 18.33
CA THR A 468 -10.96 -13.18 18.05
C THR A 468 -11.00 -14.36 17.08
N ASP A 469 -10.13 -14.40 16.06
CA ASP A 469 -9.99 -15.55 15.16
C ASP A 469 -9.59 -16.82 15.93
N HIS A 470 -8.60 -16.70 16.82
CA HIS A 470 -8.16 -17.80 17.66
C HIS A 470 -9.20 -18.19 18.72
N MET A 471 -9.98 -17.25 19.26
CA MET A 471 -11.07 -17.58 20.19
C MET A 471 -12.16 -18.42 19.51
N LEU A 472 -12.58 -17.99 18.31
CA LEU A 472 -13.60 -18.70 17.53
C LEU A 472 -13.13 -20.13 17.18
N ASP A 473 -11.85 -20.30 16.83
CA ASP A 473 -11.24 -21.61 16.65
C ASP A 473 -11.19 -22.44 17.95
N THR A 474 -11.00 -21.78 19.10
CA THR A 474 -11.03 -22.45 20.41
C THR A 474 -12.46 -22.91 20.75
N PHE A 475 -13.47 -22.10 20.45
CA PHE A 475 -14.88 -22.43 20.63
C PHE A 475 -15.32 -23.62 19.77
N GLU A 476 -14.92 -23.65 18.50
CA GLU A 476 -15.25 -24.74 17.57
C GLU A 476 -14.76 -26.11 18.04
N ARG A 477 -13.59 -26.14 18.68
CA ARG A 477 -12.94 -27.36 19.17
C ARG A 477 -13.34 -27.71 20.61
N ASP A 478 -14.15 -26.89 21.26
CA ASP A 478 -14.56 -27.14 22.64
C ASP A 478 -15.50 -28.36 22.74
N ASN A 479 -15.32 -29.11 23.82
CA ASN A 479 -16.10 -30.31 24.13
C ASN A 479 -16.97 -30.14 25.39
N GLY A 480 -17.23 -28.90 25.81
CA GLY A 480 -17.98 -28.55 27.02
C GLY A 480 -17.09 -28.19 28.21
N SER A 481 -15.83 -27.81 27.97
CA SER A 481 -14.88 -27.41 29.02
C SER A 481 -14.85 -25.89 29.22
N ILE A 482 -15.35 -25.11 28.27
CA ILE A 482 -15.46 -23.64 28.37
C ILE A 482 -16.79 -23.27 29.05
N ASP A 483 -16.74 -22.34 30.00
CA ASP A 483 -17.92 -21.69 30.57
C ASP A 483 -18.24 -20.42 29.77
N TYR A 484 -19.12 -20.54 28.79
CA TYR A 484 -19.45 -19.42 27.90
C TYR A 484 -20.23 -18.30 28.61
N GLU A 485 -20.93 -18.60 29.71
CA GLU A 485 -21.61 -17.56 30.49
C GLU A 485 -20.57 -16.64 31.15
N THR A 486 -19.51 -17.23 31.72
CA THR A 486 -18.38 -16.46 32.27
C THR A 486 -17.67 -15.67 31.17
N VAL A 487 -17.44 -16.26 29.98
CA VAL A 487 -16.84 -15.55 28.84
C VAL A 487 -17.65 -14.31 28.44
N VAL A 488 -18.98 -14.42 28.34
CA VAL A 488 -19.86 -13.30 28.01
C VAL A 488 -19.86 -12.24 29.11
N GLN A 489 -19.91 -12.65 30.37
CA GLN A 489 -19.86 -11.73 31.51
C GLN A 489 -18.55 -10.94 31.56
N GLU A 490 -17.41 -11.61 31.33
CA GLU A 490 -16.11 -10.94 31.27
C GLU A 490 -16.01 -10.01 30.07
N TRP A 491 -16.49 -10.44 28.90
CA TRP A 491 -16.52 -9.60 27.70
C TRP A 491 -17.31 -8.32 27.96
N ASP A 492 -18.51 -8.44 28.51
CA ASP A 492 -19.38 -7.31 28.80
C ASP A 492 -18.83 -6.41 29.91
N ALA A 493 -18.17 -6.99 30.93
CA ALA A 493 -17.50 -6.23 31.99
C ALA A 493 -16.31 -5.40 31.48
N ARG A 494 -15.62 -5.91 30.45
CA ARG A 494 -14.49 -5.23 29.79
C ARG A 494 -14.94 -4.40 28.58
N ALA A 495 -16.24 -4.32 28.28
CA ALA A 495 -16.75 -3.61 27.12
C ALA A 495 -16.52 -2.09 27.14
N ASN A 496 -16.11 -1.52 28.29
CA ASN A 496 -15.68 -0.12 28.41
C ASN A 496 -14.27 0.12 27.85
N GLU A 497 -13.44 -0.93 27.74
CA GLU A 497 -12.11 -0.84 27.13
C GLU A 497 -12.22 -0.99 25.61
N ARG A 498 -12.83 0.00 24.96
CA ARG A 498 -12.93 0.07 23.49
C ARG A 498 -11.77 0.87 22.91
N MET A 499 -11.52 0.66 21.63
CA MET A 499 -10.66 1.56 20.86
C MET A 499 -11.20 3.00 20.90
N ALA A 500 -10.34 3.97 20.65
CA ALA A 500 -10.82 5.33 20.43
C ALA A 500 -11.75 5.36 19.21
N PRO A 501 -12.82 6.17 19.24
CA PRO A 501 -13.66 6.34 18.06
C PRO A 501 -12.81 6.89 16.91
N ILE A 502 -13.04 6.38 15.70
CA ILE A 502 -12.26 6.75 14.51
C ILE A 502 -12.25 8.27 14.27
N SER A 503 -13.33 8.97 14.63
CA SER A 503 -13.42 10.44 14.56
C SER A 503 -12.34 11.15 15.38
N ARG A 504 -11.94 10.60 16.54
CA ARG A 504 -10.83 11.13 17.34
C ARG A 504 -9.50 10.94 16.63
N THR A 505 -9.25 9.74 16.10
CA THR A 505 -8.05 9.45 15.30
C THR A 505 -7.96 10.37 14.08
N MET A 506 -9.08 10.67 13.41
CA MET A 506 -9.12 11.63 12.29
C MET A 506 -8.64 13.02 12.69
N GLN A 507 -8.96 13.52 13.90
CA GLN A 507 -8.48 14.83 14.33
C GLN A 507 -6.96 14.86 14.57
N PHE A 508 -6.37 13.74 14.98
CA PHE A 508 -4.93 13.63 15.14
C PHE A 508 -4.20 13.46 13.80
N GLU A 509 -4.79 12.75 12.83
CA GLU A 509 -4.29 12.69 11.44
C GLU A 509 -4.41 14.06 10.74
N ARG A 510 -5.49 14.80 10.99
CA ARG A 510 -5.66 16.19 10.58
C ARG A 510 -4.55 17.07 11.15
N ALA A 511 -4.28 16.97 12.45
CA ALA A 511 -3.17 17.70 13.09
C ALA A 511 -1.82 17.36 12.47
N SER A 512 -1.54 16.08 12.19
CA SER A 512 -0.33 15.65 11.49
C SER A 512 -0.21 16.28 10.09
N SER A 513 -1.31 16.30 9.34
CA SER A 513 -1.37 16.90 7.99
C SER A 513 -1.16 18.42 8.02
N LEU A 514 -1.71 19.12 9.02
CA LEU A 514 -1.52 20.55 9.23
C LEU A 514 -0.10 20.87 9.74
N ASP A 515 0.49 19.99 10.55
CA ASP A 515 1.89 20.09 10.98
C ASP A 515 2.85 20.01 9.78
N ILE A 516 2.61 19.07 8.85
CA ILE A 516 3.33 19.01 7.58
C ILE A 516 3.15 20.33 6.82
N THR A 517 1.91 20.80 6.69
CA THR A 517 1.57 22.02 5.95
C THR A 517 2.30 23.26 6.48
N GLN A 518 2.43 23.46 7.79
CA GLN A 518 3.23 24.60 8.30
C GLN A 518 4.73 24.40 8.11
N ARG A 519 5.24 23.17 8.24
CA ARG A 519 6.70 22.91 8.28
C ARG A 519 7.36 22.82 6.91
N VAL A 520 6.57 22.61 5.85
CA VAL A 520 7.07 22.72 4.48
C VAL A 520 7.15 24.17 4.02
N PHE A 521 6.78 25.16 4.84
CA PHE A 521 7.01 26.58 4.58
C PHE A 521 7.94 27.19 5.63
N GLU A 522 8.62 28.26 5.25
CA GLU A 522 9.38 29.15 6.11
C GLU A 522 8.84 30.57 5.93
N HIS A 523 8.51 31.24 7.04
CA HIS A 523 8.11 32.64 7.01
C HIS A 523 9.34 33.53 6.79
N ILE A 524 9.24 34.49 5.87
CA ILE A 524 10.29 35.47 5.55
C ILE A 524 9.89 36.82 6.18
N PRO A 525 10.45 37.21 7.35
CA PRO A 525 10.02 38.39 8.08
C PRO A 525 10.17 39.70 7.31
N GLU A 526 11.15 39.78 6.40
CA GLU A 526 11.44 40.97 5.61
C GLU A 526 10.34 41.29 4.59
N THR A 527 9.66 40.25 4.08
CA THR A 527 8.59 40.38 3.07
C THR A 527 7.20 40.12 3.64
N GLY A 528 7.12 39.47 4.82
CA GLY A 528 5.88 39.00 5.41
C GLY A 528 5.26 37.82 4.67
N GLN A 529 6.00 37.17 3.77
CA GLN A 529 5.52 36.07 2.93
C GLN A 529 6.09 34.72 3.38
N ASP A 530 5.39 33.65 3.02
CA ASP A 530 5.82 32.29 3.29
C ASP A 530 6.47 31.70 2.02
N ALA A 531 7.58 30.99 2.18
CA ALA A 531 8.30 30.36 1.09
C ALA A 531 8.46 28.85 1.31
N LEU A 532 8.30 28.06 0.25
CA LEU A 532 8.38 26.61 0.33
C LEU A 532 9.81 26.13 0.65
N ARG A 533 9.90 25.19 1.59
CA ARG A 533 11.11 24.49 2.04
C ARG A 533 11.26 23.19 1.28
N MET A 534 12.05 23.25 0.20
CA MET A 534 12.21 22.10 -0.70
C MET A 534 12.89 20.90 -0.04
N ASP A 535 13.76 21.13 0.95
CA ASP A 535 14.36 20.08 1.78
C ASP A 535 13.30 19.31 2.58
N ARG A 536 12.35 20.03 3.20
CA ARG A 536 11.25 19.44 3.97
C ARG A 536 10.21 18.80 3.06
N LEU A 537 9.89 19.43 1.93
CA LEU A 537 8.99 18.87 0.93
C LEU A 537 9.52 17.54 0.39
N SER A 538 10.82 17.48 0.03
CA SER A 538 11.46 16.26 -0.47
C SER A 538 11.43 15.14 0.56
N MET A 539 11.63 15.48 1.84
CA MET A 539 11.50 14.52 2.94
C MET A 539 10.08 13.94 3.02
N VAL A 540 9.06 14.79 2.99
CA VAL A 540 7.64 14.35 2.99
C VAL A 540 7.36 13.44 1.79
N MET A 541 7.77 13.83 0.58
CA MET A 541 7.57 13.00 -0.62
C MET A 541 8.29 11.65 -0.54
N SER A 542 9.46 11.59 0.11
CA SER A 542 10.17 10.32 0.30
C SER A 542 9.44 9.35 1.24
N LEU A 543 8.69 9.89 2.21
CA LEU A 543 7.92 9.09 3.16
C LEU A 543 6.63 8.53 2.57
N THR A 544 6.06 9.20 1.57
CA THR A 544 4.82 8.76 0.91
C THR A 544 5.05 7.74 -0.21
N GLY A 545 6.31 7.51 -0.59
CA GLY A 545 6.67 6.55 -1.64
C GLY A 545 6.45 7.06 -3.07
N GLU A 546 6.02 8.32 -3.25
CA GLU A 546 5.77 8.93 -4.55
C GLU A 546 7.08 9.13 -5.32
N SER A 547 7.22 8.43 -6.45
CA SER A 547 8.46 8.38 -7.23
C SER A 547 8.37 9.22 -8.52
N SER A 548 7.21 9.74 -8.88
CA SER A 548 7.04 10.55 -10.10
C SER A 548 7.60 11.96 -9.93
N THR A 549 8.62 12.31 -10.71
CA THR A 549 9.22 13.64 -10.69
C THR A 549 8.22 14.73 -11.13
N VAL A 550 7.29 14.40 -12.06
CA VAL A 550 6.25 15.34 -12.49
C VAL A 550 5.19 15.53 -11.42
N SER A 551 4.72 14.45 -10.78
CA SER A 551 3.77 14.55 -9.67
C SER A 551 4.36 15.37 -8.53
N ASN A 552 5.64 15.16 -8.22
CA ASN A 552 6.37 15.93 -7.20
C ASN A 552 6.49 17.41 -7.56
N LEU A 553 6.70 17.74 -8.85
CA LEU A 553 6.76 19.11 -9.34
C LEU A 553 5.38 19.78 -9.28
N LEU A 554 4.34 19.12 -9.79
CA LEU A 554 2.96 19.61 -9.75
C LEU A 554 2.51 19.85 -8.31
N PHE A 555 2.87 18.93 -7.41
CA PHE A 555 2.65 19.06 -5.98
C PHE A 555 3.35 20.29 -5.40
N ALA A 556 4.64 20.49 -5.69
CA ALA A 556 5.39 21.65 -5.22
C ALA A 556 4.81 22.99 -5.72
N LEU A 557 4.37 23.03 -6.99
CA LEU A 557 3.73 24.20 -7.59
C LEU A 557 2.39 24.51 -6.90
N ASN A 558 1.55 23.50 -6.70
CA ASN A 558 0.25 23.68 -6.04
C ASN A 558 0.38 24.06 -4.57
N MET A 559 1.33 23.44 -3.84
CA MET A 559 1.66 23.85 -2.47
C MET A 559 2.03 25.34 -2.45
N ASN A 560 2.98 25.77 -3.28
CA ASN A 560 3.43 27.15 -3.30
C ASN A 560 2.33 28.14 -3.72
N ARG A 561 1.48 27.76 -4.68
CA ARG A 561 0.36 28.57 -5.18
C ARG A 561 -0.69 28.85 -4.09
N LEU A 562 -1.04 27.84 -3.30
CA LEU A 562 -2.05 27.96 -2.24
C LEU A 562 -1.50 28.58 -0.94
N GLY A 563 -0.19 28.46 -0.69
CA GLY A 563 0.44 28.90 0.55
C GLY A 563 -0.08 28.13 1.77
N VAL A 564 0.35 28.49 2.98
CA VAL A 564 0.00 27.75 4.21
C VAL A 564 -1.51 27.67 4.42
N GLN A 565 -2.20 28.82 4.35
CA GLN A 565 -3.64 28.89 4.62
C GLN A 565 -4.48 28.19 3.56
N GLY A 566 -4.18 28.38 2.27
CA GLY A 566 -4.95 27.72 1.21
C GLY A 566 -4.82 26.19 1.23
N ASN A 567 -3.62 25.66 1.54
CA ASN A 567 -3.43 24.23 1.73
C ASN A 567 -4.16 23.72 2.99
N ALA A 568 -4.12 24.49 4.09
CA ALA A 568 -4.83 24.15 5.32
C ALA A 568 -6.34 24.11 5.11
N ASP A 569 -6.92 25.10 4.44
CA ASP A 569 -8.35 25.17 4.13
C ASP A 569 -8.79 23.99 3.26
N GLN A 570 -8.00 23.66 2.23
CA GLN A 570 -8.28 22.51 1.37
C GLN A 570 -8.23 21.18 2.15
N LEU A 571 -7.22 20.98 3.00
CA LEU A 571 -7.13 19.81 3.89
C LEU A 571 -8.30 19.75 4.86
N ASN A 572 -8.60 20.86 5.53
CA ASN A 572 -9.69 20.98 6.50
C ASN A 572 -11.04 20.60 5.88
N SER A 573 -11.33 21.10 4.68
CA SER A 573 -12.55 20.75 3.93
C SER A 573 -12.69 19.23 3.70
N VAL A 574 -11.59 18.54 3.38
CA VAL A 574 -11.62 17.08 3.20
C VAL A 574 -11.80 16.36 4.53
N TYR A 575 -11.08 16.75 5.58
CA TYR A 575 -11.25 16.16 6.91
C TYR A 575 -12.64 16.38 7.50
N ASP A 576 -13.26 17.54 7.23
CA ASP A 576 -14.61 17.85 7.70
C ASP A 576 -15.65 16.93 7.04
N ASP A 577 -15.55 16.72 5.72
CA ASP A 577 -16.44 15.80 4.99
C ASP A 577 -16.25 14.35 5.41
N MET A 578 -15.01 13.91 5.60
CA MET A 578 -14.73 12.56 6.11
C MET A 578 -15.25 12.36 7.52
N SER A 579 -15.03 13.35 8.41
CA SER A 579 -15.51 13.28 9.78
C SER A 579 -17.03 13.22 9.81
N ALA A 580 -17.72 13.98 8.95
CA ALA A 580 -19.17 13.91 8.79
C ALA A 580 -19.62 12.53 8.30
N ALA A 581 -19.00 11.98 7.24
CA ALA A 581 -19.32 10.65 6.72
C ALA A 581 -19.17 9.56 7.80
N MET A 582 -18.08 9.57 8.56
CA MET A 582 -17.79 8.56 9.58
C MET A 582 -18.67 8.65 10.85
N THR A 583 -19.53 9.66 10.97
CA THR A 583 -20.55 9.74 12.03
C THR A 583 -21.86 9.04 11.66
N THR A 584 -21.98 8.56 10.42
CA THR A 584 -23.14 7.81 9.92
C THR A 584 -22.84 6.29 9.92
N PRO A 585 -23.86 5.42 9.84
CA PRO A 585 -23.63 3.99 9.69
C PRO A 585 -22.85 3.66 8.40
N PHE A 586 -22.19 2.51 8.38
CA PHE A 586 -21.23 2.17 7.31
C PHE A 586 -21.82 2.24 5.89
N PRO A 587 -23.06 1.78 5.60
CA PRO A 587 -23.65 1.91 4.27
C PRO A 587 -23.69 3.35 3.75
N GLU A 588 -24.20 4.28 4.56
CA GLU A 588 -24.28 5.70 4.22
C GLU A 588 -22.89 6.36 4.19
N ALA A 589 -22.03 5.97 5.12
CA ALA A 589 -20.65 6.44 5.17
C ALA A 589 -19.88 5.99 3.91
N ARG A 590 -20.09 4.77 3.40
CA ARG A 590 -19.43 4.24 2.20
C ARG A 590 -19.74 5.08 0.96
N GLU A 591 -21.01 5.47 0.76
CA GLU A 591 -21.39 6.35 -0.35
C GLU A 591 -20.72 7.73 -0.20
N SER A 592 -20.78 8.30 1.01
CA SER A 592 -20.21 9.61 1.30
C SER A 592 -18.68 9.64 1.15
N LEU A 593 -17.99 8.59 1.62
CA LEU A 593 -16.55 8.41 1.47
C LEU A 593 -16.16 8.20 0.01
N GLY A 594 -16.95 7.46 -0.76
CA GLY A 594 -16.74 7.33 -2.22
C GLY A 594 -16.88 8.68 -2.94
N ALA A 595 -17.80 9.55 -2.50
CA ALA A 595 -17.90 10.92 -3.02
C ALA A 595 -16.68 11.79 -2.65
N VAL A 596 -16.13 11.62 -1.44
CA VAL A 596 -14.87 12.28 -1.03
C VAL A 596 -13.70 11.79 -1.88
N GLU A 597 -13.59 10.49 -2.12
CA GLU A 597 -12.57 9.89 -2.99
C GLU A 597 -12.67 10.43 -4.42
N ALA A 598 -13.87 10.42 -5.01
CA ALA A 598 -14.10 11.00 -6.34
C ALA A 598 -13.74 12.50 -6.41
N ARG A 599 -14.00 13.24 -5.32
CA ARG A 599 -13.59 14.65 -5.24
C ARG A 599 -12.06 14.80 -5.17
N LEU A 600 -11.35 13.94 -4.43
CA LEU A 600 -9.89 13.93 -4.37
C LEU A 600 -9.23 13.58 -5.71
N GLU A 601 -9.94 12.86 -6.58
CA GLU A 601 -9.49 12.56 -7.94
C GLU A 601 -9.68 13.73 -8.91
N SER A 602 -10.51 14.72 -8.57
CA SER A 602 -10.79 15.88 -9.41
C SER A 602 -9.57 16.79 -9.63
N GLN A 603 -9.66 17.67 -10.64
CA GLN A 603 -8.61 18.65 -10.93
C GLN A 603 -8.33 19.59 -9.75
N GLU A 604 -9.35 19.93 -8.94
CA GLU A 604 -9.19 20.81 -7.77
C GLU A 604 -8.13 20.30 -6.78
N PHE A 605 -8.02 18.97 -6.65
CA PHE A 605 -7.12 18.30 -5.71
C PHE A 605 -5.89 17.69 -6.39
N SER A 606 -5.69 17.94 -7.68
CA SER A 606 -4.49 17.52 -8.40
C SER A 606 -3.24 18.12 -7.75
N GLY A 607 -2.26 17.29 -7.41
CA GLY A 607 -1.06 17.75 -6.69
C GLY A 607 -1.32 18.39 -5.31
N SER A 608 -2.47 18.12 -4.67
CA SER A 608 -2.76 18.61 -3.31
C SER A 608 -2.23 17.68 -2.22
N MET A 609 -2.01 18.23 -1.03
CA MET A 609 -1.67 17.45 0.18
C MET A 609 -2.80 16.48 0.56
N ALA A 610 -4.06 16.87 0.36
CA ALA A 610 -5.19 16.02 0.69
C ALA A 610 -5.20 14.73 -0.16
N ARG A 611 -4.92 14.84 -1.47
CA ARG A 611 -4.81 13.66 -2.34
C ARG A 611 -3.70 12.70 -1.92
N LEU A 612 -2.62 13.23 -1.34
CA LEU A 612 -1.48 12.44 -0.90
C LEU A 612 -1.75 11.66 0.39
N LEU A 613 -2.43 12.26 1.36
CA LEU A 613 -2.55 11.73 2.72
C LEU A 613 -3.89 11.05 3.03
N VAL A 614 -4.96 11.38 2.29
CA VAL A 614 -6.33 10.99 2.65
C VAL A 614 -6.76 9.58 2.20
N PRO A 615 -6.39 9.03 1.03
CA PRO A 615 -6.90 7.74 0.57
C PRO A 615 -6.67 6.55 1.54
N SER A 616 -5.64 6.62 2.39
CA SER A 616 -5.39 5.62 3.44
C SER A 616 -6.42 5.63 4.57
N LEU A 617 -7.12 6.75 4.78
CA LEU A 617 -8.07 6.95 5.89
C LEU A 617 -9.43 6.30 5.63
N ALA A 618 -9.94 6.33 4.38
CA ALA A 618 -11.18 5.64 4.02
C ALA A 618 -11.06 4.12 4.22
N ARG A 619 -9.93 3.55 3.80
CA ARG A 619 -9.57 2.15 4.08
C ARG A 619 -9.49 1.86 5.58
N ALA A 620 -8.99 2.80 6.37
CA ALA A 620 -8.91 2.60 7.81
C ALA A 620 -10.30 2.52 8.46
N TYR A 621 -11.27 3.31 8.01
CA TYR A 621 -12.66 3.21 8.46
C TYR A 621 -13.30 1.85 8.14
N TYR A 622 -13.01 1.30 6.96
CA TYR A 622 -13.38 -0.08 6.63
C TYR A 622 -12.76 -1.09 7.61
N HIS A 623 -11.46 -0.99 7.87
CA HIS A 623 -10.79 -1.91 8.78
C HIS A 623 -11.27 -1.78 10.24
N THR A 624 -11.60 -0.58 10.72
CA THR A 624 -12.19 -0.42 12.06
C THR A 624 -13.58 -1.03 12.13
N SER A 625 -14.42 -0.81 11.11
CA SER A 625 -15.76 -1.42 11.04
C SER A 625 -15.68 -2.95 10.97
N LEU A 626 -14.71 -3.48 10.22
CA LEU A 626 -14.40 -4.91 10.17
C LEU A 626 -13.97 -5.45 11.55
N GLY A 627 -13.18 -4.69 12.30
CA GLY A 627 -12.79 -5.01 13.67
C GLY A 627 -13.99 -5.05 14.61
N GLU A 628 -14.86 -4.05 14.56
CA GLU A 628 -16.10 -3.98 15.34
C GLU A 628 -17.02 -5.17 15.03
N ALA A 629 -17.23 -5.48 13.75
CA ALA A 629 -18.02 -6.63 13.31
C ALA A 629 -17.46 -7.94 13.89
N ARG A 630 -16.13 -8.13 13.88
CA ARG A 630 -15.49 -9.33 14.44
C ARG A 630 -15.69 -9.45 15.95
N LEU A 631 -15.50 -8.37 16.71
CA LEU A 631 -15.76 -8.36 18.15
C LEU A 631 -17.22 -8.71 18.46
N ALA A 632 -18.14 -8.07 17.74
CA ALA A 632 -19.58 -8.32 17.78
C ALA A 632 -19.92 -9.79 17.49
N GLY A 633 -19.38 -10.34 16.40
CA GLY A 633 -19.56 -11.72 15.98
C GLY A 633 -19.05 -12.73 17.02
N THR A 634 -17.81 -12.58 17.48
CA THR A 634 -17.22 -13.48 18.48
C THR A 634 -18.00 -13.49 19.79
N ARG A 635 -18.38 -12.31 20.29
CA ARG A 635 -19.22 -12.19 21.50
C ARG A 635 -20.59 -12.83 21.30
N THR A 636 -21.18 -12.70 20.12
CA THR A 636 -22.48 -13.31 19.78
C THR A 636 -22.39 -14.83 19.70
N VAL A 637 -21.32 -15.39 19.12
CA VAL A 637 -21.05 -16.84 19.14
C VAL A 637 -20.98 -17.34 20.58
N ALA A 638 -20.22 -16.69 21.45
CA ALA A 638 -20.15 -17.04 22.87
C ALA A 638 -21.54 -16.99 23.54
N GLY A 639 -22.34 -15.96 23.24
CA GLY A 639 -23.72 -15.85 23.74
C GLY A 639 -24.64 -17.00 23.30
N ILE A 640 -24.57 -17.41 22.03
CA ILE A 640 -25.33 -18.55 21.50
C ILE A 640 -24.90 -19.84 22.21
N LEU A 641 -23.60 -20.04 22.42
CA LEU A 641 -23.06 -21.22 23.09
C LEU A 641 -23.43 -21.24 24.59
N ALA A 642 -23.42 -20.08 25.26
CA ALA A 642 -23.91 -19.93 26.64
C ALA A 642 -25.41 -20.23 26.75
N TYR A 643 -26.22 -19.75 25.80
CA TYR A 643 -27.64 -20.09 25.73
C TYR A 643 -27.85 -21.61 25.58
N ARG A 644 -27.08 -22.26 24.71
CA ARG A 644 -27.12 -23.71 24.52
C ARG A 644 -26.74 -24.47 25.77
N GLN A 645 -25.69 -24.05 26.49
CA GLN A 645 -25.28 -24.67 27.75
C GLN A 645 -26.37 -24.59 28.82
N ARG A 646 -27.08 -23.45 28.93
CA ARG A 646 -28.15 -23.26 29.92
C ARG A 646 -29.44 -24.00 29.58
N ASN A 647 -29.85 -23.99 28.32
CA ASN A 647 -31.17 -24.46 27.89
C ASN A 647 -31.16 -25.83 27.23
N GLY A 648 -29.98 -26.36 26.87
CA GLY A 648 -29.83 -27.61 26.13
C GLY A 648 -30.24 -27.52 24.65
N ALA A 649 -30.60 -26.34 24.16
CA ALA A 649 -31.02 -26.07 22.78
C ALA A 649 -30.47 -24.74 22.27
N LEU A 650 -30.33 -24.59 20.95
CA LEU A 650 -29.99 -23.31 20.32
C LEU A 650 -31.16 -22.32 20.44
N PRO A 651 -30.88 -21.01 20.53
CA PRO A 651 -31.94 -20.00 20.52
C PRO A 651 -32.71 -20.01 19.20
N ASP A 652 -33.99 -19.71 19.22
CA ASP A 652 -34.82 -19.56 18.01
C ASP A 652 -34.50 -18.25 17.26
N SER A 653 -33.99 -17.25 17.97
CA SER A 653 -33.55 -15.95 17.45
C SER A 653 -32.54 -15.30 18.38
N LEU A 654 -31.75 -14.35 17.87
CA LEU A 654 -30.75 -13.63 18.68
C LEU A 654 -31.37 -12.81 19.82
N ASP A 655 -32.65 -12.42 19.73
CA ASP A 655 -33.37 -11.71 20.80
C ASP A 655 -33.43 -12.50 22.12
N GLN A 656 -33.37 -13.83 22.05
CA GLN A 656 -33.38 -14.70 23.22
C GLN A 656 -32.07 -14.67 24.02
N LEU A 657 -31.01 -14.06 23.49
CA LEU A 657 -29.76 -13.84 24.22
C LEU A 657 -29.90 -12.75 25.30
N GLY A 658 -31.03 -12.02 25.33
CA GLY A 658 -31.32 -11.00 26.34
C GLY A 658 -30.49 -9.73 26.21
N THR A 659 -29.68 -9.64 25.15
CA THR A 659 -28.87 -8.49 24.80
C THR A 659 -29.57 -7.68 23.73
N ASN A 660 -29.34 -6.37 23.68
CA ASN A 660 -29.65 -5.61 22.48
C ASN A 660 -29.01 -6.36 21.30
N ALA A 661 -29.79 -6.66 20.27
CA ALA A 661 -29.31 -7.41 19.12
C ALA A 661 -28.01 -6.76 18.63
N VAL A 662 -26.95 -7.55 18.51
CA VAL A 662 -25.66 -7.04 18.07
C VAL A 662 -25.82 -6.60 16.62
N ILE A 663 -25.75 -5.29 16.41
CA ILE A 663 -25.90 -4.68 15.10
C ILE A 663 -24.61 -4.90 14.31
N ASP A 664 -24.77 -5.45 13.13
CA ASP A 664 -23.74 -5.54 12.13
C ASP A 664 -23.40 -4.13 11.62
N PRO A 665 -22.15 -3.65 11.80
CA PRO A 665 -21.78 -2.31 11.36
C PRO A 665 -21.95 -2.13 9.85
N PHE A 666 -21.89 -3.22 9.06
CA PHE A 666 -21.97 -3.16 7.60
C PHE A 666 -23.38 -3.09 7.04
N SER A 667 -24.39 -3.62 7.75
CA SER A 667 -25.79 -3.57 7.28
C SER A 667 -26.68 -2.64 8.10
N GLY A 668 -26.25 -2.25 9.31
CA GLY A 668 -27.10 -1.54 10.27
C GLY A 668 -28.25 -2.40 10.83
N ALA A 669 -28.27 -3.70 10.52
CA ALA A 669 -29.23 -4.68 10.99
C ALA A 669 -28.57 -5.68 11.96
N PRO A 670 -29.31 -6.52 12.70
CA PRO A 670 -28.72 -7.61 13.45
C PRO A 670 -27.88 -8.55 12.56
N LEU A 671 -26.83 -9.14 13.13
CA LEU A 671 -26.07 -10.23 12.47
C LEU A 671 -27.00 -11.33 11.94
N VAL A 672 -26.65 -11.92 10.79
CA VAL A 672 -27.46 -12.97 10.20
C VAL A 672 -27.25 -14.27 10.96
N TYR A 673 -28.34 -14.78 11.56
CA TYR A 673 -28.36 -16.01 12.35
C TYR A 673 -29.34 -17.02 11.76
N GLU A 674 -28.86 -18.24 11.52
CA GLU A 674 -29.68 -19.34 11.03
C GLU A 674 -29.41 -20.62 11.82
N ARG A 675 -30.45 -21.38 12.18
CA ARG A 675 -30.29 -22.72 12.74
C ARG A 675 -30.10 -23.74 11.63
N VAL A 676 -28.97 -24.47 11.66
CA VAL A 676 -28.62 -25.50 10.68
C VAL A 676 -28.58 -26.86 11.39
N GLY A 677 -29.73 -27.53 11.47
CA GLY A 677 -29.86 -28.80 12.19
C GLY A 677 -29.61 -28.65 13.70
N ASN A 678 -28.57 -29.30 14.20
CA ASN A 678 -28.12 -29.21 15.61
C ASN A 678 -27.01 -28.16 15.83
N ASP A 679 -26.71 -27.40 14.77
CA ASP A 679 -25.71 -26.34 14.74
C ASP A 679 -26.36 -25.04 14.24
N PHE A 680 -25.57 -24.00 14.04
CA PHE A 680 -26.03 -22.71 13.54
C PHE A 680 -25.09 -22.15 12.48
N ARG A 681 -25.51 -21.06 11.87
CA ARG A 681 -24.69 -20.18 11.05
C ARG A 681 -24.79 -18.77 11.61
N LEU A 682 -23.66 -18.07 11.69
CA LEU A 682 -23.60 -16.67 12.09
C LEU A 682 -22.58 -15.92 11.24
N TYR A 683 -23.01 -14.83 10.61
CA TYR A 683 -22.16 -13.99 9.78
C TYR A 683 -22.64 -12.54 9.73
N SER A 684 -21.75 -11.65 9.31
CA SER A 684 -22.06 -10.28 8.86
C SER A 684 -22.00 -10.27 7.32
N VAL A 685 -22.82 -9.42 6.69
CA VAL A 685 -22.84 -9.28 5.21
C VAL A 685 -21.56 -8.69 4.64
N GLY A 686 -20.64 -8.23 5.49
CA GLY A 686 -19.34 -7.75 5.06
C GLY A 686 -19.35 -6.41 4.32
N GLY A 687 -18.18 -6.03 3.83
CA GLY A 687 -17.90 -4.68 3.33
C GLY A 687 -18.70 -4.27 2.11
N ASP A 688 -19.05 -5.23 1.25
CA ASP A 688 -19.80 -5.01 0.00
C ASP A 688 -21.30 -4.78 0.23
N GLY A 689 -21.80 -5.11 1.43
CA GLY A 689 -23.20 -4.96 1.81
C GLY A 689 -24.13 -5.96 1.11
N VAL A 690 -23.58 -7.02 0.50
CA VAL A 690 -24.34 -8.05 -0.21
C VAL A 690 -24.38 -9.30 0.66
N ASP A 691 -25.57 -9.80 0.95
CA ASP A 691 -25.73 -11.09 1.63
C ASP A 691 -25.45 -12.23 0.64
N ASP A 692 -24.28 -12.87 0.78
CA ASP A 692 -23.86 -14.01 -0.02
C ASP A 692 -24.26 -15.37 0.61
N GLY A 693 -25.12 -15.36 1.63
CA GLY A 693 -25.68 -16.55 2.26
C GLY A 693 -24.73 -17.27 3.23
N GLY A 694 -23.69 -16.58 3.70
CA GLY A 694 -22.61 -17.10 4.53
C GLY A 694 -21.45 -17.68 3.71
N VAL A 695 -21.16 -17.11 2.53
CA VAL A 695 -19.97 -17.46 1.75
C VAL A 695 -18.81 -16.60 2.21
N GLU A 696 -17.76 -17.23 2.73
CA GLU A 696 -16.62 -16.53 3.32
C GLU A 696 -15.98 -15.50 2.38
N LEU A 697 -15.72 -14.32 2.93
CA LEU A 697 -15.02 -13.20 2.31
C LEU A 697 -13.72 -13.65 1.61
N ASP A 698 -13.66 -13.45 0.30
CA ASP A 698 -12.44 -13.51 -0.47
C ASP A 698 -11.72 -12.16 -0.40
N ARG A 699 -10.70 -12.09 0.47
CA ARG A 699 -9.88 -10.89 0.69
C ARG A 699 -9.10 -10.42 -0.54
N SER A 700 -8.96 -11.23 -1.58
CA SER A 700 -8.29 -10.81 -2.82
C SER A 700 -9.17 -9.91 -3.68
N VAL A 701 -10.49 -10.04 -3.55
CA VAL A 701 -11.49 -9.29 -4.31
C VAL A 701 -12.44 -8.49 -3.41
N ASP A 702 -12.24 -8.54 -2.09
CA ASP A 702 -13.07 -7.93 -1.04
C ASP A 702 -14.57 -8.18 -1.24
N LYS A 703 -14.94 -9.44 -1.51
CA LYS A 703 -16.34 -9.89 -1.68
C LYS A 703 -16.69 -11.08 -0.81
N GLY A 704 -17.91 -11.10 -0.28
CA GLY A 704 -18.42 -12.17 0.56
C GLY A 704 -18.64 -11.76 2.01
N ASP A 705 -19.19 -12.69 2.76
CA ASP A 705 -19.61 -12.51 4.13
C ASP A 705 -18.47 -12.72 5.13
N LEU A 706 -18.57 -12.06 6.28
CA LEU A 706 -17.70 -12.33 7.43
C LEU A 706 -18.27 -13.48 8.23
N VAL A 707 -17.83 -14.71 7.94
CA VAL A 707 -18.40 -15.91 8.59
C VAL A 707 -17.73 -16.15 9.94
N TYR A 708 -18.51 -16.05 11.00
CA TYR A 708 -18.07 -16.35 12.37
C TYR A 708 -18.28 -17.82 12.71
N TRP A 709 -19.35 -18.43 12.18
CA TRP A 709 -19.72 -19.82 12.44
C TRP A 709 -20.54 -20.44 11.29
N PRO A 710 -20.29 -21.70 10.88
CA PRO A 710 -19.13 -22.53 11.26
C PRO A 710 -17.82 -21.90 10.79
N ARG A 711 -16.67 -22.34 11.30
CA ARG A 711 -15.40 -21.73 10.90
C ARG A 711 -15.11 -22.08 9.43
N PRO A 712 -14.76 -21.09 8.60
CA PRO A 712 -14.32 -21.35 7.24
C PRO A 712 -13.05 -22.21 7.29
N ALA A 713 -12.92 -23.14 6.33
CA ALA A 713 -11.71 -23.95 6.21
C ALA A 713 -10.51 -23.03 5.97
N LYS A 714 -9.52 -23.07 6.87
CA LYS A 714 -8.26 -22.34 6.69
C LYS A 714 -7.56 -22.92 5.45
N ARG A 715 -7.36 -22.08 4.43
CA ARG A 715 -6.67 -22.45 3.18
C ARG A 715 -5.18 -22.61 3.40
#